data_AF-A0A918YRQ4-F1
#
_entry.id   AF-A0A918YRQ4-F1
#
_cell.length_a   1.000
_cell.length_b   1.000
_cell.length_c   1.000
_cell.angle_alpha   90.00
_cell.angle_beta   90.00
_cell.angle_gamma   90.00
#
_symmetry.space_group_name_H-M   'P 1'
#
loop_
_entity.id
_entity.type
_entity.pdbx_description
1 polymer ?
#
loop_
_entity_poly.entity_id
_entity_poly.type
_entity_poly.pdbx_seq_one_letter_code
_entity_poly.pdbx_strand_id
1 'polypeptide(L)'
;MNDGRPAAVCAVIDPERGANGSLELHGPLDTARFHHALHRIAEIRPGTRQPGLRLLRHGPDLHTVELPGEGGASAPYPVGLLADLLTAAPEPDLDDRGDAGPATGPAGRPCGTLPRTQPVTPLQRQRLTDALARPDHQVEQIVWRWYGPLDTARFQAAWHAVGERESVLRTAFVWDPRPRAVVFECGDTDVVRHRHGTMIRRAALLARERARAFDLRRPGALRVALLDSAPADGAAPFTDVLVTYHRALLDSWSVRLLMRECCRAYLADGVLPGGERRPDLGDCARWLGAQDPGPADGLRRPPAHRPAASAEPRSGPAGPLGSGGSGVLRTTLSPDRSAALTHWAARWGVAESSVLQAVWAMLLYRGSAAAPGPETVGFGLDFPGRGLLLEGIEGIPGPFENALPVTVALDATTGLPGLLRDLRDLAMDMASYEWASAGDPAPGGDAGARAGGLLAFDCGPRPEAAYGEALTAHGIRLEEQEAAGSPAGYALRLRAGHDAHRGLVLTCVYDRELVDDGAARTLLAHTARLLRLLPGVATAATTVGDVLAWLPDTATPRVPDGPVARDTAPLVALRGATAPTAATVCLIDVPGAPRTGHWELVRHYRGPEALAALRPTADEDAGQARTLGGLARSHGRLVLGGYSGAGALACELARRLTGLGVRPPLVVVGGSYDDPHGPRDLANALRRASASAALN
;
A
#
# COMPACT_ATOMS: atom_id res chain seq x y z
N MET A 1 0.54 -27.35 36.22
CA MET A 1 1.79 -26.58 36.13
C MET A 1 1.43 -25.31 35.40
N ASN A 2 1.35 -24.22 36.15
CA ASN A 2 0.79 -22.94 35.75
C ASN A 2 1.83 -22.21 34.89
N ASP A 3 1.59 -22.04 33.59
CA ASP A 3 2.44 -21.22 32.72
C ASP A 3 2.25 -19.75 33.15
N GLY A 4 3.03 -19.32 34.15
CA GLY A 4 3.06 -17.97 34.69
C GLY A 4 3.76 -16.99 33.74
N ARG A 5 3.17 -16.74 32.57
CA ARG A 5 3.59 -15.68 31.65
C ARG A 5 2.40 -14.76 31.36
N PRO A 6 2.59 -13.44 31.27
CA PRO A 6 1.49 -12.48 31.19
C PRO A 6 0.68 -12.73 29.91
N ALA A 7 -0.62 -13.01 30.08
CA ALA A 7 -1.55 -13.18 28.96
C ALA A 7 -1.73 -11.87 28.19
N ALA A 8 -2.02 -11.93 26.89
CA ALA A 8 -2.35 -10.76 26.11
C ALA A 8 -3.71 -10.19 26.55
N VAL A 9 -3.85 -8.85 26.61
CA VAL A 9 -5.14 -8.22 26.93
C VAL A 9 -6.13 -8.51 25.80
N CYS A 10 -7.28 -9.10 26.13
CA CYS A 10 -8.41 -9.28 25.22
C CYS A 10 -9.61 -8.46 25.72
N ALA A 11 -10.31 -7.84 24.78
CA ALA A 11 -11.48 -7.01 25.05
C ALA A 11 -12.75 -7.71 24.54
N VAL A 12 -13.76 -7.84 25.40
CA VAL A 12 -15.11 -8.30 25.03
C VAL A 12 -16.07 -7.13 25.23
N ILE A 13 -16.76 -6.78 24.16
CA ILE A 13 -17.72 -5.68 24.13
C ILE A 13 -19.10 -6.30 23.94
N ASP A 14 -19.97 -6.05 24.92
CA ASP A 14 -21.36 -6.47 24.90
C ASP A 14 -22.25 -5.26 24.55
N PRO A 15 -22.85 -5.23 23.34
CA PRO A 15 -23.77 -4.16 22.96
C PRO A 15 -25.14 -4.25 23.65
N GLU A 16 -25.54 -5.39 24.24
CA GLU A 16 -26.85 -5.59 24.88
C GLU A 16 -26.93 -5.02 26.30
N ARG A 17 -25.81 -4.94 27.03
CA ARG A 17 -25.76 -4.46 28.43
C ARG A 17 -26.00 -2.95 28.65
N GLY A 18 -26.62 -2.31 27.66
CA GLY A 18 -27.31 -1.02 27.81
C GLY A 18 -26.56 0.10 27.12
N ALA A 19 -27.22 0.70 26.11
CA ALA A 19 -27.09 2.02 25.46
C ALA A 19 -25.74 2.77 25.38
N ASN A 20 -24.83 2.64 26.35
CA ASN A 20 -23.53 3.29 26.41
C ASN A 20 -22.34 2.33 26.28
N GLY A 21 -22.55 1.01 26.37
CA GLY A 21 -21.53 -0.04 26.21
C GLY A 21 -20.73 -0.34 27.49
N SER A 22 -20.49 -1.63 27.77
CA SER A 22 -19.54 -2.08 28.79
C SER A 22 -18.40 -2.84 28.11
N LEU A 23 -17.17 -2.58 28.54
CA LEU A 23 -15.98 -3.25 28.02
C LEU A 23 -15.39 -4.16 29.10
N GLU A 24 -15.49 -5.46 28.89
CA GLU A 24 -14.82 -6.47 29.72
C GLU A 24 -13.40 -6.69 29.17
N LEU A 25 -12.40 -6.56 30.03
CA LEU A 25 -10.99 -6.75 29.72
C LEU A 25 -10.48 -7.98 30.45
N HIS A 26 -9.90 -8.90 29.69
CA HIS A 26 -9.24 -10.10 30.20
C HIS A 26 -7.73 -9.98 30.02
N GLY A 27 -6.96 -10.20 31.08
CA GLY A 27 -5.50 -10.08 31.10
C GLY A 27 -5.00 -8.87 31.91
N PRO A 28 -3.68 -8.73 32.07
CA PRO A 28 -3.05 -7.72 32.91
C PRO A 28 -3.23 -6.32 32.31
N LEU A 29 -3.87 -5.42 33.06
CA LEU A 29 -4.05 -4.02 32.67
C LEU A 29 -3.22 -3.06 33.52
N ASP A 30 -2.24 -2.43 32.89
CA ASP A 30 -1.50 -1.30 33.44
C ASP A 30 -2.34 -0.01 33.42
N THR A 31 -2.24 0.77 34.50
CA THR A 31 -2.94 2.05 34.68
C THR A 31 -2.39 3.11 33.72
N ALA A 32 -1.09 3.12 33.42
CA ALA A 32 -0.53 4.06 32.47
C ALA A 32 -1.03 3.76 31.05
N ARG A 33 -1.09 2.50 30.65
CA ARG A 33 -1.73 2.06 29.39
C ARG A 33 -3.19 2.49 29.26
N PHE A 34 -3.97 2.38 30.34
CA PHE A 34 -5.36 2.84 30.34
C PHE A 34 -5.47 4.36 30.15
N HIS A 35 -4.71 5.15 30.91
CA HIS A 35 -4.70 6.61 30.75
C HIS A 35 -4.14 7.05 29.40
N HIS A 36 -3.13 6.37 28.88
CA HIS A 36 -2.60 6.60 27.55
C HIS A 36 -3.68 6.38 26.50
N ALA A 37 -4.42 5.28 26.55
CA ALA A 37 -5.52 5.03 25.62
C ALA A 37 -6.61 6.12 25.69
N LEU A 38 -6.94 6.62 26.89
CA LEU A 38 -7.88 7.75 27.05
C LEU A 38 -7.33 9.05 26.45
N HIS A 39 -6.03 9.32 26.64
CA HIS A 39 -5.37 10.48 26.06
C HIS A 39 -5.41 10.40 24.53
N ARG A 40 -5.06 9.25 23.96
CA ARG A 40 -5.13 8.95 22.53
C ARG A 40 -6.54 9.14 21.97
N ILE A 41 -7.58 8.71 22.67
CA ILE A 41 -8.97 8.96 22.24
C ILE A 41 -9.28 10.45 22.26
N ALA A 42 -8.85 11.20 23.27
CA ALA A 42 -9.06 12.64 23.35
C ALA A 42 -8.31 13.40 22.24
N GLU A 43 -7.16 12.90 21.81
CA GLU A 43 -6.42 13.41 20.65
C GLU A 43 -7.18 13.19 19.34
N ILE A 44 -7.73 11.99 19.14
CA ILE A 44 -8.48 11.61 17.93
C ILE A 44 -9.87 12.29 17.91
N ARG A 45 -10.50 12.45 19.08
CA ARG A 45 -11.81 13.08 19.28
C ARG A 45 -11.75 14.08 20.44
N PRO A 46 -11.46 15.37 20.16
CA PRO A 46 -11.37 16.40 21.20
C PRO A 46 -12.65 16.55 22.05
N GLY A 47 -13.82 16.18 21.50
CA GLY A 47 -15.12 16.26 22.17
C GLY A 47 -15.47 15.08 23.11
N THR A 48 -14.63 14.04 23.22
CA THR A 48 -14.90 12.87 24.07
C THR A 48 -14.18 12.89 25.42
N ARG A 49 -13.57 14.03 25.81
CA ARG A 49 -13.05 14.24 27.18
C ARG A 49 -14.21 14.26 28.18
N GLN A 50 -14.62 13.10 28.65
CA GLN A 50 -15.66 12.96 29.68
C GLN A 50 -15.03 12.59 31.03
N PRO A 51 -15.27 13.37 32.10
CA PRO A 51 -14.99 12.93 33.46
C PRO A 51 -16.07 11.92 33.88
N GLY A 52 -15.78 10.62 33.82
CA GLY A 52 -16.76 9.61 34.23
C GLY A 52 -16.48 8.13 33.95
N LEU A 53 -15.45 7.78 33.16
CA LEU A 53 -15.05 6.38 32.97
C LEU A 53 -14.58 5.74 34.29
N ARG A 54 -15.18 4.62 34.67
CA ARG A 54 -14.78 3.85 35.86
C ARG A 54 -14.14 2.54 35.44
N LEU A 55 -12.89 2.35 35.84
CA LEU A 55 -12.20 1.08 35.72
C LEU A 55 -12.43 0.27 37.01
N LEU A 56 -13.30 -0.73 36.93
CA LEU A 56 -13.53 -1.70 38.00
C LEU A 56 -12.54 -2.85 37.85
N ARG A 57 -11.73 -3.11 38.88
CA ARG A 57 -10.79 -4.24 38.90
C ARG A 57 -11.41 -5.38 39.70
N HIS A 58 -11.73 -6.49 39.04
CA HIS A 58 -12.32 -7.68 39.67
C HIS A 58 -11.27 -8.73 40.05
N GLY A 59 -10.02 -8.55 39.63
CA GLY A 59 -8.88 -9.40 39.92
C GLY A 59 -7.62 -8.93 39.16
N PRO A 60 -6.55 -9.74 39.13
CA PRO A 60 -5.34 -9.43 38.35
C PRO A 60 -5.56 -9.48 36.84
N ASP A 61 -6.50 -10.30 36.37
CA ASP A 61 -6.71 -10.59 34.94
C ASP A 61 -8.15 -10.31 34.45
N LEU A 62 -8.98 -9.65 35.27
CA LEU A 62 -10.35 -9.29 34.89
C LEU A 62 -10.67 -7.86 35.34
N HIS A 63 -11.02 -7.03 34.37
CA HIS A 63 -11.40 -5.64 34.59
C HIS A 63 -12.64 -5.29 33.78
N THR A 64 -13.46 -4.38 34.29
CA THR A 64 -14.63 -3.87 33.59
C THR A 64 -14.50 -2.36 33.49
N VAL A 65 -14.61 -1.83 32.27
CA VAL A 65 -14.66 -0.39 32.04
C VAL A 65 -16.13 -0.01 31.86
N GLU A 66 -16.64 0.75 32.82
CA GLU A 66 -18.00 1.31 32.78
C GLU A 66 -17.98 2.69 32.11
N LEU A 67 -18.87 2.86 31.14
CA LEU A 67 -19.08 4.12 30.44
C LEU A 67 -20.11 4.98 31.19
N PRO A 68 -19.92 6.31 31.31
CA PRO A 68 -20.85 7.18 32.01
C PRO A 68 -22.23 7.16 31.34
N GLY A 69 -23.30 7.22 32.15
CA GLY A 69 -24.70 7.34 31.71
C GLY A 69 -24.94 8.62 30.90
N GLU A 70 -25.93 8.63 30.00
CA GLU A 70 -26.22 9.72 29.06
C GLU A 70 -26.38 11.09 29.76
N GLY A 71 -25.30 11.85 29.83
CA GLY A 71 -25.26 13.24 30.27
C GLY A 71 -25.00 14.16 29.08
N GLY A 72 -25.99 14.35 28.22
CA GLY A 72 -26.08 15.49 27.29
C GLY A 72 -25.07 15.62 26.14
N ALA A 73 -24.14 14.68 25.92
CA ALA A 73 -23.19 14.74 24.80
C ALA A 73 -23.71 14.00 23.55
N SER A 74 -23.67 14.67 22.39
CA SER A 74 -24.31 14.26 21.12
C SER A 74 -23.71 13.02 20.40
N ALA A 75 -22.82 12.23 21.01
CA ALA A 75 -22.26 11.03 20.39
C ALA A 75 -21.83 9.95 21.41
N PRO A 76 -22.07 8.65 21.13
CA PRO A 76 -21.64 7.55 22.00
C PRO A 76 -20.11 7.48 22.08
N TYR A 77 -19.60 7.09 23.25
CA TYR A 77 -18.16 6.94 23.49
C TYR A 77 -17.57 5.84 22.57
N PRO A 78 -16.37 6.04 21.98
CA PRO A 78 -15.81 5.11 21.00
C PRO A 78 -15.18 3.87 21.68
N VAL A 79 -16.01 3.00 22.26
CA VAL A 79 -15.59 1.81 23.02
C VAL A 79 -14.76 0.83 22.18
N GLY A 80 -15.04 0.71 20.88
CA GLY A 80 -14.26 -0.13 19.96
C GLY A 80 -12.82 0.40 19.77
N LEU A 81 -12.67 1.73 19.64
CA LEU A 81 -11.35 2.37 19.57
C LEU A 81 -10.60 2.23 20.91
N LEU A 82 -11.31 2.32 22.03
CA LEU A 82 -10.73 2.04 23.35
C LEU A 82 -10.23 0.60 23.43
N ALA A 83 -11.00 -0.39 22.98
CA ALA A 83 -10.56 -1.77 22.91
C ALA A 83 -9.31 -1.91 22.03
N ASP A 84 -9.30 -1.31 20.84
CA ASP A 84 -8.15 -1.38 19.92
C ASP A 84 -6.86 -0.83 20.55
N LEU A 85 -6.95 0.32 21.24
CA LEU A 85 -5.83 0.95 21.93
C LEU A 85 -5.38 0.15 23.16
N LEU A 86 -6.33 -0.42 23.90
CA LEU A 86 -6.05 -1.22 25.08
C LEU A 86 -5.49 -2.60 24.75
N THR A 87 -5.74 -3.16 23.57
CA THR A 87 -5.19 -4.47 23.15
C THR A 87 -3.96 -4.36 22.23
N ALA A 88 -3.60 -3.16 21.78
CA ALA A 88 -2.38 -2.94 21.00
C ALA A 88 -1.12 -3.40 21.76
N ALA A 89 -0.11 -3.97 21.09
CA ALA A 89 1.12 -4.39 21.76
C ALA A 89 1.74 -3.21 22.54
N PRO A 90 2.27 -3.39 23.76
CA PRO A 90 3.01 -2.34 24.45
C PRO A 90 4.13 -1.83 23.53
N GLU A 91 4.37 -0.52 23.50
CA GLU A 91 5.59 0.00 22.87
C GLU A 91 6.79 -0.64 23.57
N PRO A 92 7.84 -1.05 22.84
CA PRO A 92 9.05 -1.49 23.50
C PRO A 92 9.57 -0.33 24.35
N ASP A 93 9.61 -0.51 25.68
CA ASP A 93 10.32 0.40 26.57
C ASP A 93 11.72 0.61 26.00
N LEU A 94 12.06 1.86 25.71
CA LEU A 94 13.35 2.29 25.14
C LEU A 94 14.54 2.02 26.08
N ASP A 95 14.31 1.42 27.25
CA ASP A 95 15.28 1.23 28.32
C ASP A 95 16.04 -0.11 28.26
N ASP A 96 15.72 -1.04 27.35
CA ASP A 96 16.47 -2.31 27.21
C ASP A 96 17.57 -2.27 26.12
N ARG A 97 18.14 -1.08 25.88
CA ARG A 97 19.43 -0.95 25.18
C ARG A 97 20.55 -1.13 26.19
N GLY A 98 20.92 -2.38 26.42
CA GLY A 98 22.12 -2.74 27.18
C GLY A 98 23.38 -2.04 26.65
N ASP A 99 24.00 -1.30 27.57
CA ASP A 99 25.40 -0.86 27.61
C ASP A 99 25.86 0.26 26.66
N ALA A 100 25.51 1.50 27.02
CA ALA A 100 26.36 2.68 26.87
C ALA A 100 26.06 3.68 28.01
N GLY A 101 27.10 4.23 28.64
CA GLY A 101 27.08 4.98 29.90
C GLY A 101 26.16 6.22 29.99
N PRO A 102 26.09 6.86 31.17
CA PRO A 102 24.93 7.62 31.62
C PRO A 102 24.82 8.96 30.89
N ALA A 103 23.76 9.12 30.10
CA ALA A 103 23.29 10.44 29.66
C ALA A 103 22.06 10.82 30.50
N THR A 104 22.25 11.82 31.35
CA THR A 104 21.20 12.55 32.07
C THR A 104 20.05 12.93 31.14
N GLY A 105 18.86 12.37 31.36
CA GLY A 105 17.65 12.72 30.60
C GLY A 105 17.16 14.14 30.91
N PRO A 106 16.44 14.80 29.99
CA PRO A 106 15.61 15.93 30.34
C PRO A 106 14.18 15.46 30.67
N ALA A 107 13.69 16.03 31.75
CA ALA A 107 12.35 15.94 32.29
C ALA A 107 11.23 16.20 31.27
N GLY A 108 10.03 15.70 31.61
CA GLY A 108 8.81 15.77 30.82
C GLY A 108 8.58 17.10 30.12
N ARG A 109 8.33 17.02 28.81
CA ARG A 109 7.78 18.13 28.04
C ARG A 109 6.26 18.02 28.02
N PRO A 110 5.54 19.14 28.26
CA PRO A 110 4.08 19.15 28.29
C PRO A 110 3.53 18.89 26.89
N CYS A 111 2.62 17.91 26.83
CA CYS A 111 1.77 17.60 25.68
C CYS A 111 0.93 18.85 25.35
N GLY A 112 1.31 19.56 24.29
CA GLY A 112 0.85 20.93 24.04
C GLY A 112 0.19 21.17 22.67
N THR A 113 0.09 20.16 21.81
CA THR A 113 -0.57 20.33 20.51
C THR A 113 -1.39 19.08 20.18
N LEU A 114 -2.69 19.27 19.91
CA LEU A 114 -3.57 18.19 19.45
C LEU A 114 -3.00 17.55 18.16
N PRO A 115 -2.95 16.21 18.04
CA PRO A 115 -2.54 15.54 16.82
C PRO A 115 -3.39 15.99 15.64
N ARG A 116 -2.72 16.29 14.53
CA ARG A 116 -3.42 16.69 13.31
C ARG A 116 -4.08 15.45 12.72
N THR A 117 -5.40 15.43 12.72
CA THR A 117 -6.21 14.40 12.06
C THR A 117 -6.72 14.92 10.73
N GLN A 118 -6.64 14.10 9.69
CA GLN A 118 -7.08 14.44 8.33
C GLN A 118 -7.84 13.29 7.68
N PRO A 119 -8.78 13.59 6.76
CA PRO A 119 -9.42 12.55 5.97
C PRO A 119 -8.39 11.84 5.09
N VAL A 120 -8.58 10.54 4.88
CA VAL A 120 -7.79 9.79 3.89
C VAL A 120 -8.16 10.25 2.48
N THR A 121 -7.15 10.42 1.63
CA THR A 121 -7.39 10.76 0.22
C THR A 121 -8.06 9.59 -0.52
N PRO A 122 -8.73 9.83 -1.67
CA PRO A 122 -9.31 8.76 -2.47
C PRO A 122 -8.27 7.66 -2.82
N LEU A 123 -7.06 8.07 -3.19
CA LEU A 123 -5.98 7.13 -3.51
C LEU A 123 -5.51 6.35 -2.29
N GLN A 124 -5.32 6.99 -1.13
CA GLN A 124 -4.99 6.27 0.11
C GLN A 124 -6.07 5.23 0.45
N ARG A 125 -7.34 5.58 0.29
CA ARG A 125 -8.46 4.67 0.50
C ARG A 125 -8.37 3.46 -0.42
N GLN A 126 -8.10 3.66 -1.71
CA GLN A 126 -7.89 2.58 -2.67
C GLN A 126 -6.72 1.68 -2.25
N ARG A 127 -5.58 2.26 -1.84
CA ARG A 127 -4.40 1.50 -1.38
C ARG A 127 -4.69 0.69 -0.11
N LEU A 128 -5.49 1.21 0.81
CA LEU A 128 -5.94 0.48 1.99
C LEU A 128 -6.83 -0.71 1.63
N THR A 129 -7.75 -0.53 0.67
CA THR A 129 -8.56 -1.63 0.12
C THR A 129 -7.69 -2.66 -0.60
N ASP A 130 -6.73 -2.21 -1.42
CA ASP A 130 -5.80 -3.09 -2.11
C ASP A 130 -4.92 -3.87 -1.12
N ALA A 131 -4.53 -3.27 0.02
CA ALA A 131 -3.77 -3.93 1.08
C ALA A 131 -4.53 -5.07 1.74
N LEU A 132 -5.86 -4.99 1.83
CA LEU A 132 -6.70 -6.10 2.31
C LEU A 132 -6.75 -7.23 1.28
N ALA A 133 -6.88 -6.88 -0.01
CA ALA A 133 -6.99 -7.85 -1.09
C ALA A 133 -5.65 -8.55 -1.40
N ARG A 134 -4.53 -7.81 -1.34
CA ARG A 134 -3.18 -8.28 -1.70
C ARG A 134 -2.13 -7.50 -0.89
N PRO A 135 -1.92 -7.85 0.40
CA PRO A 135 -0.99 -7.11 1.28
C PRO A 135 0.43 -7.05 0.72
N ASP A 136 0.91 -8.18 0.17
CA ASP A 136 2.28 -8.29 -0.39
C ASP A 136 2.51 -7.37 -1.62
N HIS A 137 1.43 -6.88 -2.25
CA HIS A 137 1.51 -6.01 -3.43
C HIS A 137 1.56 -4.52 -3.06
N GLN A 138 1.34 -4.18 -1.79
CA GLN A 138 1.41 -2.80 -1.29
C GLN A 138 2.77 -2.45 -0.69
N VAL A 139 3.72 -3.40 -0.67
CA VAL A 139 5.08 -3.18 -0.19
C VAL A 139 6.03 -3.10 -1.38
N GLU A 140 6.80 -2.00 -1.44
CA GLU A 140 7.79 -1.76 -2.48
C GLU A 140 9.18 -1.51 -1.91
N GLN A 141 10.18 -1.68 -2.78
CA GLN A 141 11.59 -1.56 -2.41
C GLN A 141 12.36 -0.77 -3.46
N ILE A 142 13.19 0.16 -3.01
CA ILE A 142 14.23 0.79 -3.84
C ILE A 142 15.58 0.50 -3.20
N VAL A 143 16.55 0.11 -4.04
CA VAL A 143 17.93 -0.16 -3.61
C VAL A 143 18.86 0.87 -4.23
N TRP A 144 19.57 1.59 -3.37
CA TRP A 144 20.73 2.39 -3.75
C TRP A 144 22.01 1.65 -3.40
N ARG A 145 23.02 1.78 -4.23
CA ARG A 145 24.38 1.36 -3.92
C ARG A 145 25.19 2.55 -3.46
N TRP A 146 25.72 2.45 -2.26
CA TRP A 146 26.59 3.44 -1.65
C TRP A 146 28.05 2.99 -1.75
N TYR A 147 28.84 3.68 -2.56
CA TYR A 147 30.28 3.46 -2.66
C TYR A 147 31.03 4.45 -1.76
N GLY A 148 32.11 3.98 -1.14
CA GLY A 148 32.92 4.79 -0.24
C GLY A 148 32.52 4.64 1.23
N PRO A 149 33.03 5.51 2.12
CA PRO A 149 32.78 5.40 3.56
C PRO A 149 31.29 5.68 3.89
N LEU A 150 30.71 4.82 4.73
CA LEU A 150 29.37 5.01 5.30
C LEU A 150 29.43 4.96 6.83
N ASP A 151 29.42 6.14 7.44
CA ASP A 151 29.18 6.32 8.87
C ASP A 151 27.71 5.99 9.20
N THR A 152 27.47 4.88 9.91
CA THR A 152 26.11 4.43 10.27
C THR A 152 25.43 5.39 11.24
N ALA A 153 26.15 5.97 12.19
CA ALA A 153 25.56 6.82 13.23
C ALA A 153 25.09 8.13 12.61
N ARG A 154 25.91 8.72 11.74
CA ARG A 154 25.52 9.91 10.95
C ARG A 154 24.36 9.62 10.00
N PHE A 155 24.33 8.42 9.40
CA PHE A 155 23.23 8.01 8.53
C PHE A 155 21.92 7.79 9.29
N GLN A 156 21.99 7.20 10.48
CA GLN A 156 20.84 7.06 11.39
C GLN A 156 20.31 8.43 11.85
N ALA A 157 21.20 9.34 12.26
CA ALA A 157 20.84 10.70 12.64
C ALA A 157 20.16 11.45 11.48
N ALA A 158 20.67 11.29 10.25
CA ALA A 158 20.07 11.87 9.05
C ALA A 158 18.64 11.37 8.81
N TRP A 159 18.39 10.06 8.88
CA TRP A 159 17.04 9.50 8.75
C TRP A 159 16.10 9.95 9.87
N HIS A 160 16.59 10.04 11.11
CA HIS A 160 15.82 10.56 12.23
C HIS A 160 15.41 12.02 12.00
N ALA A 161 16.34 12.87 11.55
CA ALA A 161 16.05 14.27 11.23
C ALA A 161 15.02 14.41 10.08
N VAL A 162 15.05 13.52 9.09
CA VAL A 162 14.03 13.44 8.03
C VAL A 162 12.67 13.01 8.60
N GLY A 163 12.63 12.00 9.48
CA GLY A 163 11.42 11.54 10.16
C GLY A 163 10.72 12.63 10.97
N GLU A 164 11.50 13.43 11.70
CA GLU A 164 10.98 14.56 12.48
C GLU A 164 10.37 15.65 11.58
N ARG A 165 11.00 15.94 10.44
CA ARG A 165 10.54 16.98 9.50
C ARG A 165 9.33 16.53 8.67
N GLU A 166 9.36 15.31 8.14
CA GLU A 166 8.41 14.84 7.13
C GLU A 166 7.21 14.14 7.77
N SER A 167 6.08 14.83 7.84
CA SER A 167 4.89 14.36 8.55
C SER A 167 4.34 13.03 8.05
N VAL A 168 4.58 12.67 6.79
CA VAL A 168 4.18 11.37 6.22
C VAL A 168 4.83 10.19 6.94
N LEU A 169 6.07 10.33 7.42
CA LEU A 169 6.77 9.27 8.16
C LEU A 169 6.22 9.09 9.58
N ARG A 170 5.59 10.15 10.10
CA ARG A 170 4.88 10.20 11.39
C ARG A 170 3.38 9.94 11.26
N THR A 171 2.90 9.61 10.06
CA THR A 171 1.48 9.37 9.82
C THR A 171 1.14 7.91 10.02
N ALA A 172 0.01 7.65 10.70
CA ALA A 172 -0.61 6.33 10.74
C ALA A 172 -2.11 6.43 10.47
N PHE A 173 -2.75 5.29 10.23
CA PHE A 173 -4.18 5.20 9.99
C PHE A 173 -4.91 4.67 11.23
N VAL A 174 -5.95 5.41 11.64
CA VAL A 174 -6.87 5.01 12.70
C VAL A 174 -8.23 4.73 12.09
N TRP A 175 -8.84 3.60 12.44
CA TRP A 175 -10.19 3.24 12.01
C TRP A 175 -11.22 3.71 13.03
N ASP A 176 -12.08 4.64 12.63
CA ASP A 176 -13.19 5.10 13.49
C ASP A 176 -14.31 5.82 12.71
N PRO A 177 -15.44 5.14 12.40
CA PRO A 177 -15.49 3.75 11.90
C PRO A 177 -14.84 3.62 10.51
N ARG A 178 -14.47 4.75 9.89
CA ARG A 178 -13.74 4.84 8.63
C ARG A 178 -12.27 5.19 8.89
N PRO A 179 -11.35 4.82 7.98
CA PRO A 179 -9.95 5.18 8.12
C PRO A 179 -9.76 6.71 8.11
N ARG A 180 -8.94 7.20 9.05
CA ARG A 180 -8.43 8.56 9.13
C ARG A 180 -6.92 8.53 9.23
N ALA A 181 -6.25 9.50 8.62
CA ALA A 181 -4.81 9.67 8.80
C ALA A 181 -4.57 10.57 10.02
N VAL A 182 -3.70 10.13 10.93
CA VAL A 182 -3.31 10.85 12.13
C VAL A 182 -1.81 11.06 12.09
N VAL A 183 -1.37 12.31 12.25
CA VAL A 183 0.05 12.69 12.30
C VAL A 183 0.50 12.74 13.76
N PHE A 184 1.51 11.94 14.09
CA PHE A 184 2.09 11.83 15.42
C PHE A 184 3.20 12.86 15.62
N GLU A 185 3.52 13.21 16.88
CA GLU A 185 4.58 14.17 17.18
C GLU A 185 5.96 13.67 16.76
N CYS A 186 6.27 12.39 17.04
CA CYS A 186 7.52 11.75 16.68
C CYS A 186 7.26 10.49 15.83
N GLY A 187 8.26 10.11 15.04
CA GLY A 187 8.25 8.85 14.31
C GLY A 187 9.66 8.36 14.09
N ASP A 188 9.93 7.14 14.51
CA ASP A 188 11.24 6.53 14.34
C ASP A 188 11.36 5.84 12.98
N THR A 189 12.53 6.03 12.35
CA THR A 189 12.92 5.27 11.16
C THR A 189 13.89 4.17 11.59
N ASP A 190 13.47 2.92 11.47
CA ASP A 190 14.30 1.75 11.77
C ASP A 190 15.39 1.60 10.70
N VAL A 191 16.67 1.72 11.10
CA VAL A 191 17.84 1.54 10.24
C VAL A 191 18.68 0.38 10.78
N VAL A 192 18.63 -0.76 10.10
CA VAL A 192 19.32 -2.00 10.48
C VAL A 192 20.52 -2.24 9.57
N ARG A 193 21.72 -2.43 10.13
CA ARG A 193 22.95 -2.74 9.36
C ARG A 193 23.35 -4.21 9.45
N HIS A 194 23.37 -4.87 8.30
CA HIS A 194 23.88 -6.22 8.08
C HIS A 194 25.33 -6.15 7.61
N ARG A 195 26.27 -6.42 8.52
CA ARG A 195 27.70 -6.42 8.22
C ARG A 195 28.10 -7.60 7.34
N HIS A 196 29.23 -7.44 6.63
CA HIS A 196 29.85 -8.52 5.87
C HIS A 196 30.08 -9.76 6.76
N GLY A 197 29.86 -10.96 6.22
CA GLY A 197 30.00 -12.24 6.93
C GLY A 197 28.70 -12.78 7.55
N THR A 198 27.61 -11.99 7.55
CA THR A 198 26.27 -12.55 7.82
C THR A 198 25.89 -13.55 6.72
N MET A 199 25.27 -14.68 7.08
CA MET A 199 24.83 -15.70 6.09
C MET A 199 23.69 -15.22 5.17
N ILE A 200 23.26 -13.96 5.29
CA ILE A 200 22.12 -13.41 4.56
C ILE A 200 22.59 -12.90 3.20
N ARG A 201 22.20 -13.61 2.13
CA ARG A 201 22.40 -13.15 0.75
C ARG A 201 21.44 -11.99 0.44
N ARG A 202 21.85 -11.05 -0.44
CA ARG A 202 21.04 -9.91 -0.91
C ARG A 202 19.59 -10.29 -1.28
N ALA A 203 19.43 -11.34 -2.08
CA ALA A 203 18.10 -11.81 -2.50
C ALA A 203 17.23 -12.29 -1.32
N ALA A 204 17.84 -12.94 -0.32
CA ALA A 204 17.14 -13.37 0.88
C ALA A 204 16.75 -12.18 1.77
N LEU A 205 17.60 -11.16 1.89
CA LEU A 205 17.28 -9.92 2.61
C LEU A 205 16.10 -9.20 1.95
N LEU A 206 16.13 -9.00 0.63
CA LEU A 206 15.04 -8.36 -0.12
C LEU A 206 13.70 -9.08 0.12
N ALA A 207 13.69 -10.41 -0.02
CA ALA A 207 12.50 -11.21 0.21
C ALA A 207 12.01 -11.12 1.67
N ARG A 208 12.92 -11.17 2.64
CA ARG A 208 12.59 -11.08 4.07
C ARG A 208 12.01 -9.72 4.44
N GLU A 209 12.64 -8.62 4.01
CA GLU A 209 12.16 -7.27 4.29
C GLU A 209 10.82 -6.99 3.58
N ARG A 210 10.58 -7.56 2.40
CA ARG A 210 9.28 -7.44 1.72
C ARG A 210 8.17 -8.22 2.43
N ALA A 211 8.47 -9.41 2.95
CA ALA A 211 7.52 -10.26 3.66
C ALA A 211 7.19 -9.77 5.08
N ARG A 212 8.04 -8.92 5.68
CA ARG A 212 7.79 -8.32 6.99
C ARG A 212 6.62 -7.33 6.87
N ALA A 213 5.51 -7.60 7.54
CA ALA A 213 4.29 -6.77 7.49
C ALA A 213 4.55 -5.32 7.96
N PHE A 214 3.71 -4.40 7.51
CA PHE A 214 3.63 -3.02 8.02
C PHE A 214 2.36 -2.86 8.83
N ASP A 215 2.50 -2.50 10.11
CA ASP A 215 1.35 -2.10 10.91
C ASP A 215 0.98 -0.64 10.59
N LEU A 216 0.00 -0.48 9.71
CA LEU A 216 -0.48 0.82 9.25
C LEU A 216 -1.11 1.69 10.34
N ARG A 217 -1.30 1.16 11.56
CA ARG A 217 -1.84 1.88 12.72
C ARG A 217 -0.76 2.57 13.53
N ARG A 218 0.52 2.31 13.23
CA ARG A 218 1.67 2.96 13.84
C ARG A 218 2.45 3.75 12.79
N PRO A 219 3.12 4.85 13.19
CA PRO A 219 4.16 5.45 12.37
C PRO A 219 5.21 4.42 11.94
N GLY A 220 5.91 4.69 10.84
CA GLY A 220 6.91 3.75 10.29
C GLY A 220 6.51 3.14 8.96
N ALA A 221 5.99 3.95 8.03
CA ALA A 221 5.68 3.54 6.66
C ALA A 221 6.91 3.17 5.80
N LEU A 222 8.11 3.24 6.38
CA LEU A 222 9.40 3.06 5.73
C LEU A 222 10.38 2.39 6.70
N ARG A 223 11.18 1.47 6.18
CA ARG A 223 12.27 0.78 6.89
C ARG A 223 13.53 0.80 6.03
N VAL A 224 14.68 0.90 6.67
CA VAL A 224 15.97 0.96 5.98
C VAL A 224 16.86 -0.19 6.43
N ALA A 225 17.38 -0.96 5.48
CA ALA A 225 18.37 -1.99 5.73
C ALA A 225 19.66 -1.67 4.96
N LEU A 226 20.80 -1.73 5.64
CA LEU A 226 22.12 -1.56 5.05
C LEU A 226 22.77 -2.93 4.91
N LEU A 227 23.24 -3.30 3.71
CA LEU A 227 23.92 -4.56 3.46
C LEU A 227 25.31 -4.31 2.87
N ASP A 228 26.34 -4.65 3.64
CA ASP A 228 27.73 -4.49 3.20
C ASP A 228 28.10 -5.57 2.16
N SER A 229 28.76 -5.15 1.07
CA SER A 229 29.24 -6.06 0.02
C SER A 229 30.33 -6.99 0.53
N ALA A 230 30.46 -8.17 -0.09
CA ALA A 230 31.64 -8.98 0.11
C ALA A 230 32.88 -8.28 -0.47
N PRO A 231 34.04 -8.35 0.20
CA PRO A 231 35.29 -7.99 -0.44
C PRO A 231 35.50 -8.97 -1.59
N ALA A 232 35.43 -8.44 -2.82
CA ALA A 232 35.74 -9.19 -4.03
C ALA A 232 37.05 -8.65 -4.59
N ASP A 233 37.91 -9.54 -5.08
CA ASP A 233 39.24 -9.17 -5.58
C ASP A 233 39.14 -8.09 -6.67
N GLY A 234 39.69 -6.91 -6.38
CA GLY A 234 39.71 -5.77 -7.30
C GLY A 234 38.44 -4.92 -7.39
N ALA A 235 37.36 -5.26 -6.67
CA ALA A 235 36.14 -4.43 -6.63
C ALA A 235 36.12 -3.52 -5.40
N ALA A 236 35.78 -2.25 -5.59
CA ALA A 236 35.61 -1.32 -4.47
C ALA A 236 34.45 -1.77 -3.56
N PRO A 237 34.62 -1.77 -2.23
CA PRO A 237 33.54 -2.12 -1.32
C PRO A 237 32.38 -1.14 -1.45
N PHE A 238 31.17 -1.64 -1.29
CA PHE A 238 29.95 -0.85 -1.30
C PHE A 238 28.96 -1.35 -0.26
N THR A 239 28.00 -0.51 0.11
CA THR A 239 26.86 -0.87 0.95
C THR A 239 25.58 -0.69 0.15
N ASP A 240 24.78 -1.74 0.00
CA ASP A 240 23.44 -1.62 -0.56
C ASP A 240 22.52 -1.02 0.53
N VAL A 241 21.91 0.12 0.24
CA VAL A 241 20.87 0.79 1.04
C VAL A 241 19.52 0.36 0.49
N LEU A 242 18.88 -0.57 1.18
CA LEU A 242 17.54 -1.06 0.88
C LEU A 242 16.51 -0.25 1.65
N VAL A 243 15.65 0.46 0.94
CA VAL A 243 14.50 1.16 1.53
C VAL A 243 13.24 0.40 1.16
N THR A 244 12.52 -0.10 2.17
CA THR A 244 11.25 -0.81 2.02
C THR A 244 10.12 0.08 2.54
N TYR A 245 9.05 0.27 1.78
CA TYR A 245 7.98 1.20 2.13
C TYR A 245 6.59 0.67 1.75
N HIS A 246 5.56 1.24 2.37
CA HIS A 246 4.17 0.91 2.11
C HIS A 246 3.46 1.95 1.22
N ARG A 247 2.83 1.48 0.12
CA ARG A 247 2.18 2.31 -0.93
C ARG A 247 1.00 3.15 -0.44
N ALA A 248 0.46 2.85 0.74
CA ALA A 248 -0.60 3.67 1.36
C ALA A 248 -0.12 5.03 1.89
N LEU A 249 1.18 5.22 2.09
CA LEU A 249 1.74 6.49 2.58
C LEU A 249 2.86 7.03 1.69
N LEU A 250 3.59 6.16 0.99
CA LEU A 250 4.74 6.57 0.18
C LEU A 250 4.67 5.97 -1.22
N ASP A 251 5.11 6.74 -2.21
CA ASP A 251 5.36 6.27 -3.57
C ASP A 251 6.86 6.37 -3.93
N SER A 252 7.23 5.89 -5.12
CA SER A 252 8.62 5.86 -5.57
C SER A 252 9.24 7.27 -5.67
N TRP A 253 8.45 8.29 -6.03
CA TRP A 253 8.86 9.69 -6.05
C TRP A 253 9.20 10.19 -4.63
N SER A 254 8.34 9.88 -3.67
CA SER A 254 8.49 10.29 -2.27
C SER A 254 9.70 9.68 -1.63
N VAL A 255 9.95 8.38 -1.84
CA VAL A 255 11.13 7.72 -1.25
C VAL A 255 12.41 8.31 -1.81
N ARG A 256 12.43 8.69 -3.08
CA ARG A 256 13.54 9.43 -3.69
C ARG A 256 13.73 10.84 -3.11
N LEU A 257 12.65 11.58 -2.85
CA LEU A 257 12.70 12.85 -2.11
C LEU A 257 13.28 12.65 -0.70
N LEU A 258 12.81 11.64 0.03
CA LEU A 258 13.27 11.33 1.38
C LEU A 258 14.74 10.94 1.39
N MET A 259 15.19 10.13 0.42
CA MET A 259 16.61 9.80 0.25
C MET A 259 17.44 11.04 -0.07
N ARG A 260 16.92 11.96 -0.91
CA ARG A 260 17.56 13.24 -1.19
C ARG A 260 17.73 14.10 0.08
N GLU A 261 16.69 14.23 0.91
CA GLU A 261 16.81 14.95 2.19
C GLU A 261 17.70 14.20 3.19
N CYS A 262 17.74 12.87 3.18
CA CYS A 262 18.68 12.08 3.97
C CYS A 262 20.13 12.39 3.56
N CYS A 263 20.45 12.44 2.25
CA CYS A 263 21.77 12.85 1.78
C CYS A 263 22.13 14.27 2.23
N ARG A 264 21.16 15.19 2.18
CA ARG A 264 21.33 16.57 2.67
C ARG A 264 21.68 16.62 4.14
N ALA A 265 20.92 15.90 4.99
CA ALA A 265 21.20 15.83 6.43
C ALA A 265 22.52 15.11 6.71
N TYR A 266 22.85 14.06 5.96
CA TYR A 266 24.10 13.33 6.11
C TYR A 266 25.32 14.20 5.83
N LEU A 267 25.27 15.04 4.80
CA LEU A 267 26.31 16.02 4.48
C LEU A 267 26.41 17.16 5.50
N ALA A 268 25.39 17.34 6.33
CA ALA A 268 25.32 18.32 7.42
C ALA A 268 25.37 17.63 8.80
N ASP A 269 26.15 16.55 8.90
CA ASP A 269 26.45 15.82 10.15
C ASP A 269 25.22 15.32 10.92
N GLY A 270 24.21 14.87 10.18
CA GLY A 270 22.99 14.27 10.73
C GLY A 270 21.91 15.31 11.09
N VAL A 271 22.15 16.60 10.83
CA VAL A 271 21.18 17.67 11.04
C VAL A 271 20.61 18.09 9.69
N LEU A 272 19.29 18.17 9.57
CA LEU A 272 18.66 18.62 8.34
C LEU A 272 18.55 20.16 8.34
N PRO A 273 19.31 20.89 7.49
CA PRO A 273 19.33 22.34 7.55
C PRO A 273 18.02 22.98 7.04
N GLY A 274 17.71 24.16 7.58
CA GLY A 274 16.48 24.93 7.34
C GLY A 274 15.44 24.75 8.45
N GLY A 275 14.30 25.45 8.34
CA GLY A 275 13.23 25.39 9.35
C GLY A 275 11.90 26.00 8.92
N GLU A 276 11.80 26.48 7.67
CA GLU A 276 10.55 27.01 7.14
C GLU A 276 9.53 25.89 6.95
N ARG A 277 8.28 26.16 7.34
CA ARG A 277 7.16 25.27 7.08
C ARG A 277 6.97 25.14 5.57
N ARG A 278 7.03 23.90 5.07
CA ARG A 278 6.63 23.55 3.71
C ARG A 278 5.23 22.93 3.71
N PRO A 279 4.49 22.98 2.59
CA PRO A 279 3.28 22.19 2.42
C PRO A 279 3.56 20.71 2.72
N ASP A 280 2.65 20.06 3.43
CA ASP A 280 2.78 18.64 3.79
C ASP A 280 1.61 17.80 3.25
N LEU A 281 1.61 16.50 3.56
CA LEU A 281 0.55 15.59 3.14
C LEU A 281 -0.85 16.07 3.60
N GLY A 282 -0.94 16.76 4.73
CA GLY A 282 -2.20 17.29 5.25
C GLY A 282 -2.69 18.53 4.55
N ASP A 283 -1.80 19.40 4.09
CA ASP A 283 -2.15 20.50 3.20
C ASP A 283 -2.69 19.96 1.87
N CYS A 284 -2.07 18.91 1.32
CA CYS A 284 -2.57 18.25 0.11
C CYS A 284 -3.93 17.57 0.34
N ALA A 285 -4.10 16.83 1.44
CA ALA A 285 -5.38 16.22 1.79
C ALA A 285 -6.52 17.26 1.93
N ARG A 286 -6.22 18.44 2.50
CA ARG A 286 -7.18 19.55 2.60
C ARG A 286 -7.52 20.12 1.23
N TRP A 287 -6.53 20.32 0.37
CA TRP A 287 -6.74 20.79 -1.01
C TRP A 287 -7.61 19.81 -1.80
N LEU A 288 -7.33 18.51 -1.70
CA LEU A 288 -8.09 17.44 -2.36
C LEU A 288 -9.54 17.37 -1.86
N GLY A 289 -9.76 17.59 -0.57
CA GLY A 289 -11.11 17.62 0.02
C GLY A 289 -12.00 18.75 -0.52
N ALA A 290 -11.43 19.76 -1.19
CA ALA A 290 -12.15 20.86 -1.81
C ALA A 290 -12.42 20.68 -3.31
N GLN A 291 -11.91 19.61 -3.94
CA GLN A 291 -12.04 19.38 -5.38
C GLN A 291 -13.35 18.63 -5.72
N ASP A 292 -13.91 18.92 -6.90
CA ASP A 292 -15.05 18.18 -7.46
C ASP A 292 -14.55 16.93 -8.22
N PRO A 293 -14.95 15.71 -7.83
CA PRO A 293 -14.57 14.49 -8.53
C PRO A 293 -15.34 14.24 -9.84
N GLY A 294 -16.45 14.96 -10.11
CA GLY A 294 -17.35 14.70 -11.24
C GLY A 294 -16.67 14.66 -12.62
N PRO A 295 -15.86 15.65 -13.01
CA PRO A 295 -15.15 15.65 -14.29
C PRO A 295 -14.18 14.47 -14.47
N ALA A 296 -13.55 14.04 -13.37
CA ALA A 296 -12.61 12.93 -13.37
C ALA A 296 -13.29 11.58 -13.68
N ASP A 297 -14.54 11.41 -13.25
CA ASP A 297 -15.33 10.20 -13.55
C ASP A 297 -15.76 10.14 -15.02
N GLY A 298 -15.99 11.28 -15.65
CA GLY A 298 -16.31 11.38 -17.08
C GLY A 298 -15.14 10.94 -17.97
N LEU A 299 -13.92 11.40 -17.65
CA LEU A 299 -12.71 11.07 -18.39
C LEU A 299 -12.30 9.59 -18.26
N ARG A 300 -12.66 8.95 -17.14
CA ARG A 300 -12.35 7.54 -16.86
C ARG A 300 -13.36 6.56 -17.44
N ARG A 301 -14.54 7.01 -17.89
CA ARG A 301 -15.53 6.12 -18.50
C ARG A 301 -15.06 5.75 -19.91
N PRO A 302 -14.97 4.44 -20.24
CA PRO A 302 -14.74 4.05 -21.62
C PRO A 302 -15.88 4.61 -22.49
N PRO A 303 -15.62 4.99 -23.75
CA PRO A 303 -16.65 5.51 -24.64
C PRO A 303 -17.83 4.53 -24.73
N ALA A 304 -19.06 5.07 -24.70
CA ALA A 304 -20.31 4.31 -24.59
C ALA A 304 -20.56 3.26 -25.68
N HIS A 305 -19.75 3.24 -26.74
CA HIS A 305 -19.78 2.25 -27.80
C HIS A 305 -18.63 1.26 -27.66
N ARG A 306 -18.73 0.40 -26.65
CA ARG A 306 -18.02 -0.88 -26.65
C ARG A 306 -18.98 -1.93 -27.22
N PRO A 307 -18.76 -2.48 -28.43
CA PRO A 307 -19.32 -3.78 -28.75
C PRO A 307 -18.83 -4.73 -27.65
N ALA A 308 -19.72 -5.47 -27.01
CA ALA A 308 -19.34 -6.43 -25.98
C ALA A 308 -18.20 -7.30 -26.54
N ALA A 309 -16.96 -7.04 -26.11
CA ALA A 309 -15.87 -7.95 -26.45
C ALA A 309 -16.33 -9.29 -25.89
N SER A 310 -16.50 -10.27 -26.78
CA SER A 310 -16.88 -11.63 -26.43
C SER A 310 -15.91 -12.10 -25.36
N ALA A 311 -16.36 -12.04 -24.11
CA ALA A 311 -15.66 -12.50 -22.93
C ALA A 311 -15.74 -14.03 -22.92
N GLU A 312 -15.16 -14.67 -23.94
CA GLU A 312 -14.64 -16.00 -23.76
C GLU A 312 -13.18 -15.82 -23.35
N PRO A 313 -12.78 -16.27 -22.13
CA PRO A 313 -11.38 -16.43 -21.83
C PRO A 313 -10.85 -17.51 -22.78
N ARG A 314 -10.35 -17.10 -23.95
CA ARG A 314 -9.62 -18.02 -24.83
C ARG A 314 -8.27 -18.26 -24.19
N SER A 315 -8.27 -19.18 -23.24
CA SER A 315 -7.10 -19.81 -22.69
C SER A 315 -6.29 -20.40 -23.86
N GLY A 316 -5.24 -19.69 -24.28
CA GLY A 316 -4.16 -20.35 -25.01
C GLY A 316 -3.57 -21.45 -24.09
N PRO A 317 -3.00 -22.52 -24.65
CA PRO A 317 -2.37 -23.56 -23.85
C PRO A 317 -1.21 -22.92 -23.07
N ALA A 318 -1.44 -22.62 -21.79
CA ALA A 318 -0.37 -22.33 -20.86
C ALA A 318 0.46 -23.61 -20.78
N GLY A 319 1.68 -23.57 -21.32
CA GLY A 319 2.69 -24.58 -21.04
C GLY A 319 2.91 -24.74 -19.54
N PRO A 320 3.59 -25.79 -19.07
CA PRO A 320 3.75 -26.07 -17.65
C PRO A 320 4.31 -24.81 -16.95
N LEU A 321 3.46 -24.20 -16.12
CA LEU A 321 3.73 -22.96 -15.40
C LEU A 321 5.02 -23.13 -14.60
N GLY A 322 6.01 -22.29 -14.89
CA GLY A 322 7.29 -22.26 -14.19
C GLY A 322 7.14 -21.77 -12.75
N SER A 323 8.18 -22.02 -11.95
CA SER A 323 8.34 -21.60 -10.54
C SER A 323 7.69 -20.24 -10.22
N GLY A 324 6.79 -20.20 -9.24
CA GLY A 324 6.12 -18.98 -8.80
C GLY A 324 7.08 -17.83 -8.47
N GLY A 325 6.62 -16.59 -8.67
CA GLY A 325 7.37 -15.35 -8.40
C GLY A 325 7.39 -14.37 -9.57
N SER A 326 8.06 -13.23 -9.39
CA SER A 326 8.19 -12.18 -10.42
C SER A 326 9.50 -12.30 -11.23
N GLY A 327 9.42 -12.13 -12.54
CA GLY A 327 10.57 -11.98 -13.43
C GLY A 327 10.94 -10.50 -13.65
N VAL A 328 12.24 -10.21 -13.86
CA VAL A 328 12.74 -8.87 -14.19
C VAL A 328 13.66 -8.96 -15.41
N LEU A 329 13.39 -8.16 -16.43
CA LEU A 329 14.21 -8.04 -17.64
C LEU A 329 14.56 -6.57 -17.87
N ARG A 330 15.78 -6.29 -18.34
CA ARG A 330 16.28 -4.94 -18.59
C ARG A 330 16.94 -4.83 -19.96
N THR A 331 16.74 -3.71 -20.63
CA THR A 331 17.49 -3.33 -21.83
C THR A 331 17.71 -1.82 -21.84
N THR A 332 18.79 -1.37 -22.47
CA THR A 332 19.17 0.04 -22.47
C THR A 332 19.33 0.53 -23.91
N LEU A 333 18.88 1.76 -24.17
CA LEU A 333 19.25 2.52 -25.35
C LEU A 333 20.46 3.39 -24.99
N SER A 334 21.46 3.41 -25.86
CA SER A 334 22.65 4.23 -25.62
C SER A 334 22.28 5.72 -25.49
N PRO A 335 23.14 6.54 -24.86
CA PRO A 335 22.88 7.98 -24.73
C PRO A 335 22.59 8.67 -26.07
N ASP A 336 23.34 8.33 -27.13
CA ASP A 336 23.12 8.88 -28.47
C ASP A 336 21.74 8.52 -29.05
N ARG A 337 21.29 7.28 -28.82
CA ARG A 337 19.98 6.83 -29.29
C ARG A 337 18.84 7.43 -28.48
N SER A 338 19.06 7.63 -27.19
CA SER A 338 18.11 8.30 -26.30
C SER A 338 17.97 9.76 -26.71
N ALA A 339 19.08 10.47 -26.91
CA ALA A 339 19.08 11.85 -27.39
C ALA A 339 18.41 12.00 -28.78
N ALA A 340 18.65 11.05 -29.70
CA ALA A 340 17.98 11.04 -31.00
C ALA A 340 16.46 10.85 -30.88
N LEU A 341 16.01 9.99 -29.95
CA LEU A 341 14.60 9.80 -29.63
C LEU A 341 14.00 11.08 -29.04
N THR A 342 14.65 11.70 -28.06
CA THR A 342 14.22 12.96 -27.44
C THR A 342 14.04 14.06 -28.50
N HIS A 343 15.05 14.25 -29.35
CA HIS A 343 15.01 15.27 -30.41
C HIS A 343 13.91 14.97 -31.42
N TRP A 344 13.76 13.71 -31.85
CA TRP A 344 12.73 13.32 -32.79
C TRP A 344 11.32 13.54 -32.23
N ALA A 345 11.07 13.15 -30.97
CA ALA A 345 9.80 13.37 -30.28
C ALA A 345 9.46 14.87 -30.22
N ALA A 346 10.44 15.70 -29.88
CA ALA A 346 10.27 17.15 -29.80
C ALA A 346 9.85 17.78 -31.14
N ARG A 347 10.31 17.27 -32.29
CA ARG A 347 9.88 17.76 -33.61
C ARG A 347 8.39 17.54 -33.89
N TRP A 348 7.80 16.54 -33.25
CA TRP A 348 6.36 16.26 -33.32
C TRP A 348 5.56 16.95 -32.19
N GLY A 349 6.23 17.72 -31.32
CA GLY A 349 5.62 18.38 -30.18
C GLY A 349 5.15 17.41 -29.09
N VAL A 350 5.80 16.26 -28.95
CA VAL A 350 5.46 15.22 -27.95
C VAL A 350 6.68 14.86 -27.11
N ALA A 351 6.43 14.25 -25.94
CA ALA A 351 7.48 13.73 -25.08
C ALA A 351 7.83 12.27 -25.45
N GLU A 352 8.98 11.78 -24.98
CA GLU A 352 9.40 10.39 -25.16
C GLU A 352 8.41 9.40 -24.52
N SER A 353 7.75 9.81 -23.44
CA SER A 353 6.69 9.04 -22.79
C SER A 353 5.52 8.78 -23.76
N SER A 354 5.10 9.77 -24.55
CA SER A 354 4.06 9.61 -25.57
C SER A 354 4.48 8.66 -26.69
N VAL A 355 5.76 8.67 -27.07
CA VAL A 355 6.31 7.72 -28.04
C VAL A 355 6.28 6.29 -27.48
N LEU A 356 6.69 6.12 -26.23
CA LEU A 356 6.63 4.83 -25.54
C LEU A 356 5.20 4.32 -25.41
N GLN A 357 4.24 5.19 -25.07
CA GLN A 357 2.80 4.87 -25.02
C GLN A 357 2.30 4.41 -26.39
N ALA A 358 2.66 5.10 -27.47
CA ALA A 358 2.27 4.72 -28.82
C ALA A 358 2.86 3.37 -29.23
N VAL A 359 4.16 3.16 -28.97
CA VAL A 359 4.83 1.87 -29.22
C VAL A 359 4.14 0.74 -28.45
N TRP A 360 3.81 0.96 -27.18
CA TRP A 360 3.12 -0.03 -26.38
C TRP A 360 1.73 -0.35 -26.92
N ALA A 361 0.93 0.67 -27.24
CA ALA A 361 -0.40 0.50 -27.82
C ALA A 361 -0.36 -0.28 -29.15
N MET A 362 0.61 0.03 -30.03
CA MET A 362 0.81 -0.69 -31.28
C MET A 362 1.20 -2.16 -31.06
N LEU A 363 2.03 -2.47 -30.06
CA LEU A 363 2.40 -3.86 -29.74
C LEU A 363 1.21 -4.64 -29.17
N LEU A 364 0.38 -4.00 -28.36
CA LEU A 364 -0.86 -4.61 -27.87
C LEU A 364 -1.82 -4.90 -29.03
N TYR A 365 -1.99 -3.95 -29.95
CA TYR A 365 -2.80 -4.11 -31.16
C TYR A 365 -2.31 -5.27 -32.04
N ARG A 366 -0.98 -5.38 -32.24
CA ARG A 366 -0.40 -6.50 -32.99
C ARG A 366 -0.58 -7.85 -32.29
N GLY A 367 -0.58 -7.87 -30.96
CA GLY A 367 -0.76 -9.08 -30.15
C GLY A 367 -2.22 -9.49 -29.95
N SER A 368 -3.18 -8.58 -30.14
CA SER A 368 -4.61 -8.82 -30.02
C SER A 368 -5.27 -9.20 -31.36
N ALA A 369 -4.75 -8.69 -32.48
CA ALA A 369 -5.32 -8.86 -33.81
C ALA A 369 -5.45 -10.34 -34.22
N ALA A 370 -6.65 -10.91 -34.03
CA ALA A 370 -7.05 -12.18 -34.61
C ALA A 370 -7.49 -12.03 -36.09
N ALA A 371 -7.80 -10.79 -36.53
CA ALA A 371 -8.12 -10.42 -37.91
C ALA A 371 -7.74 -8.94 -38.16
N PRO A 372 -7.44 -8.53 -39.41
CA PRO A 372 -7.16 -7.13 -39.74
C PRO A 372 -8.43 -6.27 -39.65
N GLY A 373 -8.42 -5.29 -38.76
CA GLY A 373 -9.48 -4.28 -38.62
C GLY A 373 -9.29 -3.37 -37.40
N PRO A 374 -10.13 -2.33 -37.24
CA PRO A 374 -10.05 -1.41 -36.11
C PRO A 374 -10.27 -2.15 -34.78
N GLU A 375 -9.36 -1.97 -33.83
CA GLU A 375 -9.44 -2.57 -32.51
C GLU A 375 -9.12 -1.54 -31.43
N THR A 376 -9.83 -1.61 -30.30
CA THR A 376 -9.54 -0.77 -29.13
C THR A 376 -8.64 -1.54 -28.18
N VAL A 377 -7.45 -0.99 -27.92
CA VAL A 377 -6.51 -1.52 -26.95
C VAL A 377 -6.57 -0.73 -25.66
N GLY A 378 -6.50 -1.44 -24.52
CA GLY A 378 -6.39 -0.84 -23.20
C GLY A 378 -4.98 -1.03 -22.63
N PHE A 379 -4.55 -0.22 -21.67
CA PHE A 379 -3.44 -0.48 -20.75
C PHE A 379 -3.48 0.48 -19.56
N GLY A 380 -2.80 0.15 -18.46
CA GLY A 380 -2.59 1.09 -17.37
C GLY A 380 -1.44 2.06 -17.68
N LEU A 381 -1.61 3.33 -17.37
CA LEU A 381 -0.55 4.34 -17.40
C LEU A 381 -0.30 4.85 -15.98
N ASP A 382 0.93 4.71 -15.50
CA ASP A 382 1.38 5.25 -14.21
C ASP A 382 1.62 6.76 -14.33
N PHE A 383 0.97 7.49 -13.44
CA PHE A 383 1.10 8.92 -13.26
C PHE A 383 1.74 9.22 -11.91
N PRO A 384 2.66 10.19 -11.82
CA PRO A 384 3.38 10.49 -10.59
C PRO A 384 2.54 11.17 -9.52
N GLY A 385 1.34 11.69 -9.84
CA GLY A 385 0.51 12.37 -8.84
C GLY A 385 0.98 13.80 -8.51
N ARG A 386 1.88 14.36 -9.31
CA ARG A 386 2.55 15.64 -9.09
C ARG A 386 2.14 16.73 -10.09
N GLY A 387 1.16 16.48 -10.95
CA GLY A 387 0.55 17.45 -11.87
C GLY A 387 -0.57 18.29 -11.25
N LEU A 388 -0.84 18.12 -9.94
CA LEU A 388 -1.86 18.89 -9.23
C LEU A 388 -1.53 20.39 -9.23
N LEU A 389 -2.56 21.23 -9.31
CA LEU A 389 -2.45 22.69 -9.17
C LEU A 389 -2.26 23.12 -7.70
N LEU A 390 -1.39 22.41 -6.99
CA LEU A 390 -0.97 22.72 -5.63
C LEU A 390 0.51 23.13 -5.66
N GLU A 391 0.78 24.37 -5.23
CA GLU A 391 2.14 24.90 -5.19
C GLU A 391 3.06 24.01 -4.35
N GLY A 392 4.21 23.62 -4.92
CA GLY A 392 5.21 22.81 -4.25
C GLY A 392 4.91 21.31 -4.16
N ILE A 393 3.87 20.79 -4.83
CA ILE A 393 3.47 19.36 -4.79
C ILE A 393 4.62 18.39 -5.10
N GLU A 394 5.51 18.73 -6.04
CA GLU A 394 6.68 17.93 -6.39
C GLU A 394 7.65 17.71 -5.22
N GLY A 395 7.62 18.59 -4.21
CA GLY A 395 8.43 18.52 -3.01
C GLY A 395 7.74 17.88 -1.81
N ILE A 396 6.48 17.43 -1.95
CA ILE A 396 5.70 16.82 -0.86
C ILE A 396 5.85 15.28 -0.93
N PRO A 397 6.40 14.64 0.11
CA PRO A 397 6.34 13.19 0.25
C PRO A 397 4.90 12.72 0.54
N GLY A 398 4.41 11.74 -0.22
CA GLY A 398 3.07 11.19 -0.08
C GLY A 398 2.71 10.16 -1.16
N PRO A 399 1.58 9.44 -1.02
CA PRO A 399 1.20 8.36 -1.92
C PRO A 399 0.38 8.93 -3.10
N PHE A 400 1.03 9.63 -4.03
CA PHE A 400 0.31 10.28 -5.14
C PHE A 400 0.39 9.47 -6.45
N GLU A 401 1.35 8.56 -6.57
CA GLU A 401 1.46 7.68 -7.75
C GLU A 401 0.19 6.84 -7.97
N ASN A 402 -0.45 7.07 -9.13
CA ASN A 402 -1.70 6.44 -9.52
C ASN A 402 -1.62 5.84 -10.91
N ALA A 403 -2.23 4.67 -11.08
CA ALA A 403 -2.32 3.98 -12.37
C ALA A 403 -3.71 4.21 -12.93
N LEU A 404 -3.82 4.90 -14.06
CA LEU A 404 -5.09 5.15 -14.73
C LEU A 404 -5.25 4.27 -15.97
N PRO A 405 -6.45 3.70 -16.23
CA PRO A 405 -6.69 2.96 -17.45
C PRO A 405 -6.72 3.93 -18.65
N VAL A 406 -6.04 3.55 -19.71
CA VAL A 406 -5.99 4.25 -20.99
C VAL A 406 -6.56 3.33 -22.05
N THR A 407 -7.46 3.84 -22.89
CA THR A 407 -8.01 3.11 -24.03
C THR A 407 -7.78 3.89 -25.32
N VAL A 408 -7.27 3.22 -26.35
CA VAL A 408 -6.96 3.81 -27.65
C VAL A 408 -7.52 2.93 -28.76
N ALA A 409 -8.29 3.53 -29.67
CA ALA A 409 -8.70 2.87 -30.89
C ALA A 409 -7.58 2.94 -31.92
N LEU A 410 -7.17 1.80 -32.46
CA LEU A 410 -6.11 1.68 -33.45
C LEU A 410 -6.59 0.89 -34.65
N ASP A 411 -6.12 1.31 -35.82
CA ASP A 411 -6.19 0.56 -37.07
C ASP A 411 -4.83 0.63 -37.77
N ALA A 412 -4.53 -0.34 -38.64
CA ALA A 412 -3.29 -0.36 -39.41
C ALA A 412 -3.09 0.93 -40.25
N THR A 413 -4.17 1.58 -40.69
CA THR A 413 -4.11 2.82 -41.48
C THR A 413 -3.94 4.08 -40.63
N THR A 414 -3.96 3.98 -39.31
CA THR A 414 -3.83 5.13 -38.40
C THR A 414 -2.48 5.81 -38.60
N GLY A 415 -2.49 7.14 -38.84
CA GLY A 415 -1.26 7.92 -38.99
C GLY A 415 -0.52 8.09 -37.67
N LEU A 416 0.78 7.76 -37.65
CA LEU A 416 1.62 7.82 -36.45
C LEU A 416 1.67 9.22 -35.81
N PRO A 417 1.81 10.34 -36.55
CA PRO A 417 1.83 11.68 -35.93
C PRO A 417 0.49 12.09 -35.31
N GLY A 418 -0.63 11.53 -35.77
CA GLY A 418 -1.94 11.71 -35.15
C GLY A 418 -1.98 10.98 -33.81
N LEU A 419 -1.69 9.68 -33.83
CA LEU A 419 -1.65 8.83 -32.64
C LEU A 419 -0.76 9.41 -31.53
N LEU A 420 0.44 9.91 -31.86
CA LEU A 420 1.35 10.52 -30.88
C LEU A 420 0.74 11.75 -30.20
N ARG A 421 0.03 12.59 -30.95
CA ARG A 421 -0.63 13.80 -30.40
C ARG A 421 -1.85 13.41 -29.57
N ASP A 422 -2.67 12.50 -30.06
CA ASP A 422 -3.86 12.03 -29.36
C ASP A 422 -3.48 11.41 -28.00
N LEU A 423 -2.42 10.61 -27.95
CA LEU A 423 -1.89 10.05 -26.70
C LEU A 423 -1.30 11.09 -25.76
N ARG A 424 -0.56 12.09 -26.29
CA ARG A 424 -0.07 13.21 -25.49
C ARG A 424 -1.23 13.97 -24.86
N ASP A 425 -2.22 14.35 -25.66
CA ASP A 425 -3.36 15.16 -25.21
C ASP A 425 -4.19 14.38 -24.18
N LEU A 426 -4.46 13.10 -24.43
CA LEU A 426 -5.11 12.21 -23.47
C LEU A 426 -4.34 12.11 -22.15
N ALA A 427 -3.02 11.93 -22.20
CA ALA A 427 -2.20 11.86 -20.99
C ALA A 427 -2.21 13.19 -20.21
N MET A 428 -2.19 14.34 -20.90
CA MET A 428 -2.29 15.66 -20.27
C MET A 428 -3.65 15.88 -19.60
N ASP A 429 -4.74 15.50 -20.26
CA ASP A 429 -6.09 15.60 -19.70
C ASP A 429 -6.22 14.72 -18.45
N MET A 430 -5.70 13.49 -18.48
CA MET A 430 -5.74 12.56 -17.34
C MET A 430 -4.89 13.03 -16.15
N ALA A 431 -3.74 13.67 -16.41
CA ALA A 431 -2.85 14.16 -15.35
C ALA A 431 -3.55 15.16 -14.39
N SER A 432 -4.53 15.94 -14.89
CA SER A 432 -5.31 16.88 -14.06
C SER A 432 -6.19 16.17 -13.00
N TYR A 433 -6.45 14.88 -13.20
CA TYR A 433 -7.37 14.08 -12.39
C TYR A 433 -6.74 12.83 -11.80
N GLU A 434 -5.41 12.72 -11.81
CA GLU A 434 -4.63 11.60 -11.29
C GLU A 434 -4.83 11.35 -9.79
N TRP A 435 -5.29 12.36 -9.04
CA TRP A 435 -5.60 12.25 -7.61
C TRP A 435 -6.89 11.49 -7.30
N ALA A 436 -7.78 11.38 -8.28
CA ALA A 436 -9.04 10.71 -8.11
C ALA A 436 -8.83 9.20 -8.17
N SER A 437 -9.43 8.47 -7.24
CA SER A 437 -9.37 7.01 -7.26
C SER A 437 -10.07 6.50 -8.52
N ALA A 438 -9.54 5.44 -9.12
CA ALA A 438 -10.34 4.63 -10.02
C ALA A 438 -11.47 4.04 -9.16
N GLY A 439 -12.63 4.73 -9.14
CA GLY A 439 -13.77 4.33 -8.32
C GLY A 439 -14.14 2.86 -8.53
N ASP A 440 -14.90 2.30 -7.59
CA ASP A 440 -15.40 0.93 -7.74
C ASP A 440 -15.98 0.75 -9.14
N PRO A 441 -15.58 -0.30 -9.89
CA PRO A 441 -16.26 -0.63 -11.13
C PRO A 441 -17.73 -0.80 -10.76
N ALA A 442 -18.59 0.03 -11.34
CA ALA A 442 -20.03 -0.03 -11.09
C ALA A 442 -20.49 -1.50 -11.17
N PRO A 443 -21.44 -1.97 -10.34
CA PRO A 443 -21.92 -3.33 -10.43
C PRO A 443 -22.49 -3.56 -11.83
N GLY A 444 -21.78 -4.34 -12.66
CA GLY A 444 -22.11 -4.55 -14.07
C GLY A 444 -21.21 -3.82 -15.09
N GLY A 445 -20.19 -3.09 -14.66
CA GLY A 445 -19.16 -2.57 -15.56
C GLY A 445 -18.13 -3.66 -15.90
N ASP A 446 -18.07 -4.07 -17.17
CA ASP A 446 -16.82 -3.82 -17.91
C ASP A 446 -15.51 -4.13 -17.18
N ALA A 447 -15.24 -5.34 -16.68
CA ALA A 447 -13.89 -5.73 -16.26
C ALA A 447 -12.84 -5.56 -17.40
N GLY A 448 -13.32 -5.36 -18.63
CA GLY A 448 -12.56 -5.13 -19.86
C GLY A 448 -11.80 -3.82 -20.00
N ALA A 449 -11.69 -2.98 -18.97
CA ALA A 449 -10.74 -1.85 -18.96
C ALA A 449 -9.32 -2.23 -18.47
N ARG A 450 -9.14 -3.45 -17.94
CA ARG A 450 -7.84 -3.91 -17.41
C ARG A 450 -7.10 -4.78 -18.42
N ALA A 451 -6.56 -4.18 -19.48
CA ALA A 451 -5.46 -4.86 -20.16
C ALA A 451 -4.31 -5.06 -19.16
N GLY A 452 -3.74 -6.26 -19.09
CA GLY A 452 -2.83 -6.63 -18.01
C GLY A 452 -1.43 -6.04 -18.07
N GLY A 453 -1.20 -5.01 -18.90
CA GLY A 453 0.04 -4.26 -18.99
C GLY A 453 -0.05 -2.89 -18.31
N LEU A 454 0.97 -2.54 -17.52
CA LEU A 454 1.15 -1.23 -16.91
C LEU A 454 2.39 -0.54 -17.51
N LEU A 455 2.24 0.70 -17.96
CA LEU A 455 3.33 1.48 -18.51
C LEU A 455 3.70 2.62 -17.56
N ALA A 456 4.98 2.77 -17.27
CA ALA A 456 5.50 3.82 -16.38
C ALA A 456 6.68 4.55 -17.03
N PHE A 457 6.74 5.87 -16.84
CA PHE A 457 7.91 6.67 -17.20
C PHE A 457 8.46 7.35 -15.94
N ASP A 458 9.67 6.97 -15.55
CA ASP A 458 10.32 7.42 -14.35
C ASP A 458 10.96 8.81 -14.55
N CYS A 459 10.29 9.82 -14.01
CA CYS A 459 10.70 11.21 -13.98
C CYS A 459 11.03 11.70 -12.55
N GLY A 460 11.18 10.77 -11.61
CA GLY A 460 11.40 11.09 -10.20
C GLY A 460 12.70 11.85 -9.91
N PRO A 461 12.75 12.62 -8.81
CA PRO A 461 13.94 13.36 -8.42
C PRO A 461 15.05 12.37 -8.09
N ARG A 462 16.23 12.53 -8.68
CA ARG A 462 17.39 11.69 -8.38
C ARG A 462 18.24 12.36 -7.29
N PRO A 463 18.47 11.72 -6.12
CA PRO A 463 19.40 12.24 -5.12
C PRO A 463 20.78 12.55 -5.70
N GLU A 464 21.24 11.72 -6.64
CA GLU A 464 22.51 11.86 -7.36
C GLU A 464 22.58 13.16 -8.15
N ALA A 465 21.47 13.60 -8.76
CA ALA A 465 21.42 14.86 -9.50
C ALA A 465 21.49 16.09 -8.60
N ALA A 466 21.04 15.98 -7.35
CA ALA A 466 21.01 17.09 -6.39
C ALA A 466 22.30 17.20 -5.56
N TYR A 467 22.87 16.07 -5.12
CA TYR A 467 23.99 16.05 -4.17
C TYR A 467 25.19 15.22 -4.65
N GLY A 468 25.20 14.74 -5.89
CA GLY A 468 26.28 13.89 -6.42
C GLY A 468 27.67 14.51 -6.31
N GLU A 469 27.81 15.80 -6.64
CA GLU A 469 29.10 16.51 -6.53
C GLU A 469 29.57 16.65 -5.08
N ALA A 470 28.67 17.03 -4.17
CA ALA A 470 28.96 17.17 -2.75
C ALA A 470 29.31 15.82 -2.08
N LEU A 471 28.61 14.75 -2.45
CA LEU A 471 28.93 13.38 -2.01
C LEU A 471 30.29 12.94 -2.56
N THR A 472 30.60 13.25 -3.82
CA THR A 472 31.88 12.91 -4.45
C THR A 472 33.05 13.61 -3.74
N ALA A 473 32.87 14.84 -3.28
CA ALA A 473 33.86 15.55 -2.47
C ALA A 473 34.19 14.84 -1.14
N HIS A 474 33.28 14.01 -0.65
CA HIS A 474 33.47 13.16 0.53
C HIS A 474 33.88 11.72 0.18
N GLY A 475 34.26 11.46 -1.09
CA GLY A 475 34.62 10.13 -1.58
C GLY A 475 33.43 9.17 -1.68
N ILE A 476 32.20 9.69 -1.72
CA ILE A 476 30.97 8.91 -1.77
C ILE A 476 30.37 8.99 -3.17
N ARG A 477 29.97 7.84 -3.71
CA ARG A 477 29.15 7.75 -4.92
C ARG A 477 27.89 6.97 -4.61
N LEU A 478 26.74 7.54 -4.92
CA LEU A 478 25.44 6.92 -4.74
C LEU A 478 24.87 6.54 -6.11
N GLU A 479 24.31 5.34 -6.23
CA GLU A 479 23.68 4.89 -7.46
C GLU A 479 22.42 4.07 -7.20
N GLU A 480 21.26 4.57 -7.63
CA GLU A 480 20.03 3.77 -7.67
C GLU A 480 20.20 2.56 -8.60
N GLN A 481 20.13 1.35 -8.03
CA GLN A 481 20.29 0.12 -8.78
C GLN A 481 18.95 -0.36 -9.35
N GLU A 482 17.94 -0.40 -8.50
CA GLU A 482 16.70 -1.09 -8.78
C GLU A 482 15.54 -0.54 -7.94
N ALA A 483 14.42 -0.24 -8.61
CA ALA A 483 13.11 -0.19 -7.97
C ALA A 483 12.45 -1.55 -8.22
N ALA A 484 12.44 -2.41 -7.21
CA ALA A 484 11.91 -3.77 -7.28
C ALA A 484 10.57 -3.84 -6.53
N GLY A 485 9.49 -3.99 -7.27
CA GLY A 485 8.15 -4.19 -6.73
C GLY A 485 7.40 -5.28 -7.51
N SER A 486 6.39 -5.89 -6.88
CA SER A 486 5.38 -6.69 -7.59
C SER A 486 4.78 -5.83 -8.71
N PRO A 487 4.28 -6.41 -9.83
CA PRO A 487 3.65 -5.66 -10.93
C PRO A 487 2.35 -4.89 -10.55
N ALA A 488 2.17 -4.44 -9.30
CA ALA A 488 1.00 -3.69 -8.78
C ALA A 488 -0.35 -4.32 -9.13
N GLY A 489 -0.36 -5.65 -9.29
CA GLY A 489 -1.56 -6.37 -9.68
C GLY A 489 -1.90 -6.35 -11.16
N TYR A 490 -0.95 -6.00 -12.02
CA TYR A 490 -0.94 -6.25 -13.47
C TYR A 490 -0.14 -7.53 -13.78
N ALA A 491 -0.31 -8.10 -14.97
CA ALA A 491 0.49 -9.24 -15.42
C ALA A 491 1.93 -8.84 -15.74
N LEU A 492 2.11 -7.61 -16.25
CA LEU A 492 3.40 -7.05 -16.63
C LEU A 492 3.42 -5.53 -16.44
N ARG A 493 4.53 -5.00 -15.93
CA ARG A 493 4.85 -3.57 -15.86
C ARG A 493 6.10 -3.29 -16.70
N LEU A 494 5.98 -2.36 -17.65
CA LEU A 494 7.10 -1.80 -18.40
C LEU A 494 7.40 -0.39 -17.90
N ARG A 495 8.60 -0.19 -17.34
CA ARG A 495 9.09 1.11 -16.87
C ARG A 495 10.23 1.60 -17.73
N ALA A 496 10.18 2.86 -18.16
CA ALA A 496 11.29 3.55 -18.82
C ALA A 496 11.85 4.64 -17.91
N GLY A 497 13.15 4.90 -17.95
CA GLY A 497 13.76 6.02 -17.24
C GLY A 497 15.22 6.20 -17.61
N HIS A 498 15.75 7.41 -17.43
CA HIS A 498 17.15 7.69 -17.71
C HIS A 498 18.06 7.25 -16.55
N ASP A 499 19.19 6.64 -16.90
CA ASP A 499 20.29 6.38 -15.96
C ASP A 499 21.21 7.60 -15.80
N ALA A 500 22.22 7.47 -14.94
CA ALA A 500 23.21 8.52 -14.70
C ALA A 500 24.00 8.93 -15.95
N HIS A 501 24.07 8.09 -16.98
CA HIS A 501 24.75 8.34 -18.24
C HIS A 501 23.82 8.86 -19.33
N ARG A 502 22.56 9.19 -19.00
CA ARG A 502 21.51 9.62 -19.93
C ARG A 502 21.12 8.56 -20.96
N GLY A 503 21.38 7.28 -20.68
CA GLY A 503 20.80 6.17 -21.43
C GLY A 503 19.37 5.90 -20.99
N LEU A 504 18.46 5.64 -21.93
CA LEU A 504 17.08 5.24 -21.62
C LEU A 504 17.05 3.75 -21.27
N VAL A 505 16.80 3.45 -20.01
CA VAL A 505 16.70 2.08 -19.48
C VAL A 505 15.23 1.66 -19.45
N LEU A 506 14.93 0.55 -20.13
CA LEU A 506 13.64 -0.12 -20.09
C LEU A 506 13.72 -1.32 -19.14
N THR A 507 12.85 -1.35 -18.14
CA THR A 507 12.74 -2.44 -17.16
C THR A 507 11.35 -3.06 -17.26
N CYS A 508 11.28 -4.35 -17.55
CA CYS A 508 10.06 -5.12 -17.61
C CYS A 508 9.98 -6.04 -16.39
N VAL A 509 8.98 -5.85 -15.55
CA VAL A 509 8.67 -6.70 -14.38
C VAL A 509 7.38 -7.43 -14.66
N TYR A 510 7.32 -8.75 -14.49
CA TYR A 510 6.14 -9.54 -14.82
C TYR A 510 5.93 -10.69 -13.84
N ASP A 511 4.69 -11.15 -13.75
CA ASP A 511 4.32 -12.33 -13.00
C ASP A 511 4.58 -13.58 -13.84
N ARG A 512 5.46 -14.48 -13.36
CA ARG A 512 5.80 -15.71 -14.09
C ARG A 512 4.67 -16.72 -14.14
N GLU A 513 3.65 -16.55 -13.31
CA GLU A 513 2.42 -17.37 -13.37
C GLU A 513 1.50 -16.92 -14.52
N LEU A 514 1.67 -15.70 -15.03
CA LEU A 514 0.82 -15.13 -16.07
C LEU A 514 1.55 -14.94 -17.40
N VAL A 515 2.83 -14.58 -17.37
CA VAL A 515 3.63 -14.24 -18.55
C VAL A 515 4.90 -15.08 -18.56
N ASP A 516 5.11 -15.80 -19.66
CA ASP A 516 6.35 -16.55 -19.92
C ASP A 516 7.56 -15.61 -20.08
N ASP A 517 8.73 -16.04 -19.60
CA ASP A 517 10.00 -15.31 -19.72
C ASP A 517 10.35 -14.99 -21.19
N GLY A 518 10.02 -15.88 -22.14
CA GLY A 518 10.19 -15.67 -23.58
C GLY A 518 9.29 -14.58 -24.15
N ALA A 519 8.01 -14.57 -23.76
CA ALA A 519 7.02 -13.58 -24.13
C ALA A 519 7.41 -12.19 -23.61
N ALA A 520 7.75 -12.08 -22.33
CA ALA A 520 8.22 -10.82 -21.73
C ALA A 520 9.48 -10.29 -22.42
N ARG A 521 10.44 -11.17 -22.75
CA ARG A 521 11.66 -10.80 -23.49
C ARG A 521 11.36 -10.29 -24.90
N THR A 522 10.42 -10.92 -25.59
CA THR A 522 10.01 -10.53 -26.95
C THR A 522 9.35 -9.16 -26.95
N LEU A 523 8.41 -8.90 -26.02
CA LEU A 523 7.76 -7.60 -25.86
C LEU A 523 8.79 -6.48 -25.56
N LEU A 524 9.71 -6.73 -24.63
CA LEU A 524 10.77 -5.78 -24.30
C LEU A 524 11.70 -5.50 -25.50
N ALA A 525 12.09 -6.54 -26.23
CA ALA A 525 12.94 -6.43 -27.40
C ALA A 525 12.25 -5.66 -28.55
N HIS A 526 10.97 -5.94 -28.82
CA HIS A 526 10.18 -5.23 -29.81
C HIS A 526 10.00 -3.76 -29.44
N THR A 527 9.72 -3.46 -28.17
CA THR A 527 9.64 -2.08 -27.67
C THR A 527 10.95 -1.34 -27.93
N ALA A 528 12.08 -1.89 -27.48
CA ALA A 528 13.39 -1.27 -27.66
C ALA A 528 13.77 -1.11 -29.14
N ARG A 529 13.38 -2.06 -30.00
CA ARG A 529 13.61 -1.99 -31.45
C ARG A 529 12.84 -0.82 -32.07
N LEU A 530 11.55 -0.69 -31.79
CA LEU A 530 10.75 0.40 -32.36
C LEU A 530 11.25 1.78 -31.91
N LEU A 531 11.57 1.94 -30.62
CA LEU A 531 12.14 3.18 -30.10
C LEU A 531 13.48 3.57 -30.78
N ARG A 532 14.29 2.59 -31.19
CA ARG A 532 15.54 2.83 -31.93
C ARG A 532 15.31 3.21 -33.40
N LEU A 533 14.27 2.67 -34.03
CA LEU A 533 14.01 2.84 -35.47
C LEU A 533 13.21 4.10 -35.79
N LEU A 534 12.23 4.45 -34.95
CA LEU A 534 11.33 5.58 -35.16
C LEU A 534 12.08 6.88 -35.54
N PRO A 535 13.16 7.31 -34.84
CA PRO A 535 13.84 8.55 -35.17
C PRO A 535 14.45 8.64 -36.58
N GLY A 536 14.80 7.50 -37.17
CA GLY A 536 15.50 7.41 -38.45
C GLY A 536 14.63 7.02 -39.65
N VAL A 537 13.46 6.39 -39.41
CA VAL A 537 12.63 5.81 -40.47
C VAL A 537 11.26 6.47 -40.57
N ALA A 538 10.69 6.93 -39.45
CA ALA A 538 9.34 7.47 -39.45
C ALA A 538 9.27 8.86 -40.11
N THR A 539 8.25 9.04 -40.94
CA THR A 539 7.93 10.28 -41.66
C THR A 539 6.51 10.75 -41.32
N ALA A 540 6.09 11.90 -41.87
CA ALA A 540 4.72 12.41 -41.69
C ALA A 540 3.62 11.50 -42.26
N ALA A 541 3.97 10.65 -43.25
CA ALA A 541 3.04 9.72 -43.90
C ALA A 541 3.04 8.31 -43.27
N THR A 542 3.90 8.06 -42.28
CA THR A 542 4.04 6.73 -41.68
C THR A 542 2.79 6.33 -40.90
N THR A 543 2.27 5.14 -41.18
CA THR A 543 1.11 4.55 -40.51
C THR A 543 1.51 3.55 -39.42
N VAL A 544 0.57 3.16 -38.56
CA VAL A 544 0.77 2.08 -37.57
C VAL A 544 1.18 0.77 -38.26
N GLY A 545 0.55 0.42 -39.39
CA GLY A 545 0.89 -0.77 -40.17
C GLY A 545 2.34 -0.77 -40.65
N ASP A 546 2.84 0.38 -41.14
CA ASP A 546 4.23 0.52 -41.57
C ASP A 546 5.22 0.29 -40.41
N VAL A 547 4.92 0.84 -39.23
CA VAL A 547 5.78 0.69 -38.03
C VAL A 547 5.82 -0.77 -37.58
N LEU A 548 4.66 -1.45 -37.58
CA LEU A 548 4.57 -2.85 -37.19
C LEU A 548 5.29 -3.78 -38.16
N ALA A 549 5.39 -3.42 -39.45
CA ALA A 549 6.14 -4.16 -40.46
C ALA A 549 7.68 -4.12 -40.24
N TRP A 550 8.20 -3.21 -39.40
CA TRP A 550 9.63 -3.17 -39.06
C TRP A 550 10.04 -4.22 -38.02
N LEU A 551 9.06 -4.83 -37.36
CA LEU A 551 9.28 -5.92 -36.42
C LEU A 551 9.49 -7.24 -37.18
N PRO A 552 10.30 -8.17 -36.62
CA PRO A 552 10.44 -9.50 -37.19
C PRO A 552 9.11 -10.26 -37.24
N ASP A 553 9.03 -11.27 -38.11
CA ASP A 553 7.87 -12.17 -38.29
C ASP A 553 7.56 -13.05 -37.07
N THR A 554 8.35 -12.95 -36.02
CA THR A 554 8.01 -13.52 -34.72
C THR A 554 6.71 -12.92 -34.20
N ALA A 555 5.77 -13.80 -33.84
CA ALA A 555 4.48 -13.42 -33.27
C ALA A 555 4.68 -12.50 -32.06
N THR A 556 3.91 -11.40 -32.01
CA THR A 556 3.92 -10.53 -30.83
C THR A 556 3.08 -11.18 -29.74
N PRO A 557 3.65 -11.48 -28.56
CA PRO A 557 2.91 -12.13 -27.50
C PRO A 557 1.72 -11.28 -27.05
N ARG A 558 0.57 -11.92 -26.83
CA ARG A 558 -0.56 -11.26 -26.18
C ARG A 558 -0.23 -11.02 -24.72
N VAL A 559 -0.50 -9.81 -24.23
CA VAL A 559 -0.44 -9.52 -22.80
C VAL A 559 -1.73 -10.06 -22.17
N PRO A 560 -1.67 -11.04 -21.25
CA PRO A 560 -2.86 -11.54 -20.58
C PRO A 560 -3.47 -10.42 -19.75
N ASP A 561 -4.77 -10.49 -19.49
CA ASP A 561 -5.41 -9.59 -18.55
C ASP A 561 -4.73 -9.72 -17.17
N GLY A 562 -4.69 -8.62 -16.43
CA GLY A 562 -4.12 -8.62 -15.09
C GLY A 562 -4.86 -9.65 -14.22
N PRO A 563 -4.23 -10.18 -13.17
CA PRO A 563 -4.90 -11.10 -12.28
C PRO A 563 -6.20 -10.45 -11.81
N VAL A 564 -7.34 -10.97 -12.28
CA VAL A 564 -8.64 -10.69 -11.67
C VAL A 564 -8.42 -10.95 -10.20
N ALA A 565 -8.67 -9.97 -9.35
CA ALA A 565 -8.56 -10.18 -7.91
C ALA A 565 -9.47 -11.37 -7.59
N ARG A 566 -8.89 -12.58 -7.49
CA ARG A 566 -9.60 -13.87 -7.43
C ARG A 566 -10.41 -14.02 -6.13
N ASP A 567 -10.49 -12.96 -5.35
CA ASP A 567 -10.85 -12.94 -3.96
C ASP A 567 -11.37 -11.54 -3.57
N THR A 568 -12.22 -10.93 -4.40
CA THR A 568 -12.97 -9.72 -4.03
C THR A 568 -14.23 -10.03 -3.24
N ALA A 569 -14.49 -11.31 -2.95
CA ALA A 569 -15.61 -11.69 -2.11
C ALA A 569 -15.46 -10.98 -0.75
N PRO A 570 -16.44 -10.16 -0.33
CA PRO A 570 -16.36 -9.44 0.94
C PRO A 570 -16.29 -10.42 2.12
N LEU A 571 -16.78 -11.64 1.93
CA LEU A 571 -16.75 -12.71 2.91
C LEU A 571 -16.00 -13.93 2.37
N VAL A 572 -15.00 -14.38 3.11
CA VAL A 572 -14.20 -15.58 2.81
C VAL A 572 -14.46 -16.64 3.86
N ALA A 573 -14.91 -17.83 3.44
CA ALA A 573 -15.07 -18.96 4.35
C ALA A 573 -13.69 -19.51 4.75
N LEU A 574 -13.39 -19.53 6.05
CA LEU A 574 -12.15 -20.09 6.59
C LEU A 574 -12.35 -21.54 7.06
N ARG A 575 -13.51 -21.82 7.66
CA ARG A 575 -13.87 -23.16 8.16
C ARG A 575 -15.39 -23.31 8.24
N GLY A 576 -15.92 -24.43 7.75
CA GLY A 576 -17.33 -24.78 7.93
C GLY A 576 -17.70 -25.09 9.39
N ALA A 577 -18.97 -24.94 9.73
CA ALA A 577 -19.50 -25.38 11.03
C ALA A 577 -19.42 -26.90 11.16
N THR A 578 -19.15 -27.40 12.36
CA THR A 578 -19.18 -28.85 12.64
C THR A 578 -20.53 -29.31 13.21
N ALA A 579 -21.46 -28.38 13.47
CA ALA A 579 -22.83 -28.67 13.87
C ALA A 579 -23.83 -27.75 13.15
N PRO A 580 -25.05 -28.22 12.79
CA PRO A 580 -26.01 -27.46 11.98
C PRO A 580 -26.54 -26.17 12.63
N THR A 581 -26.50 -26.09 13.97
CA THR A 581 -27.01 -24.96 14.77
C THR A 581 -25.89 -24.11 15.37
N ALA A 582 -24.63 -24.34 14.98
CA ALA A 582 -23.51 -23.61 15.54
C ALA A 582 -23.49 -22.16 15.03
N ALA A 583 -23.12 -21.24 15.92
CA ALA A 583 -22.95 -19.83 15.58
C ALA A 583 -21.88 -19.64 14.49
N THR A 584 -21.89 -18.45 13.87
CA THR A 584 -20.80 -18.02 12.98
C THR A 584 -19.92 -17.03 13.71
N VAL A 585 -18.61 -17.25 13.70
CA VAL A 585 -17.61 -16.26 14.10
C VAL A 585 -17.09 -15.60 12.83
N CYS A 586 -17.28 -14.29 12.74
CA CYS A 586 -16.79 -13.49 11.62
C CYS A 586 -15.61 -12.64 12.08
N LEU A 587 -14.43 -12.95 11.54
CA LEU A 587 -13.19 -12.21 11.78
C LEU A 587 -13.12 -11.02 10.83
N ILE A 588 -12.84 -9.84 11.35
CA ILE A 588 -12.74 -8.61 10.56
C ILE A 588 -11.27 -8.36 10.22
N ASP A 589 -10.95 -8.34 8.92
CA ASP A 589 -9.60 -8.04 8.43
C ASP A 589 -9.24 -6.57 8.68
N VAL A 590 -7.97 -6.28 9.00
CA VAL A 590 -7.44 -4.92 9.14
C VAL A 590 -6.37 -4.70 8.07
N PRO A 591 -6.34 -3.55 7.34
CA PRO A 591 -5.34 -3.31 6.30
C PRO A 591 -3.91 -3.35 6.84
N GLY A 592 -3.02 -4.04 6.14
CA GLY A 592 -1.62 -4.22 6.55
C GLY A 592 -1.38 -5.43 7.47
N ALA A 593 -2.44 -6.06 8.02
CA ALA A 593 -2.29 -7.28 8.79
C ALA A 593 -1.98 -8.50 7.88
N PRO A 594 -1.02 -9.37 8.25
CA PRO A 594 -0.70 -10.56 7.50
C PRO A 594 -1.85 -11.58 7.56
N ARG A 595 -2.16 -12.17 6.40
CA ARG A 595 -3.24 -13.17 6.24
C ARG A 595 -3.00 -14.46 7.02
N THR A 596 -1.77 -14.73 7.43
CA THR A 596 -1.39 -15.92 8.19
C THR A 596 -2.02 -15.94 9.59
N GLY A 597 -2.27 -14.77 10.19
CA GLY A 597 -2.83 -14.67 11.55
C GLY A 597 -4.17 -15.39 11.69
N HIS A 598 -5.09 -15.20 10.73
CA HIS A 598 -6.38 -15.90 10.73
C HIS A 598 -6.26 -17.41 10.57
N TRP A 599 -5.29 -17.90 9.79
CA TRP A 599 -5.07 -19.34 9.66
C TRP A 599 -4.48 -19.97 10.91
N GLU A 600 -3.62 -19.26 11.64
CA GLU A 600 -3.14 -19.71 12.95
C GLU A 600 -4.25 -19.74 13.99
N LEU A 601 -5.10 -18.71 14.01
CA LEU A 601 -6.30 -18.68 14.85
C LEU A 601 -7.20 -19.88 14.55
N VAL A 602 -7.49 -20.16 13.27
CA VAL A 602 -8.30 -21.31 12.84
C VAL A 602 -7.71 -22.64 13.33
N ARG A 603 -6.38 -22.78 13.36
CA ARG A 603 -5.71 -23.98 13.90
C ARG A 603 -5.91 -24.16 15.41
N HIS A 604 -5.96 -23.06 16.16
CA HIS A 604 -6.16 -23.07 17.62
C HIS A 604 -7.62 -23.09 18.04
N TYR A 605 -8.56 -22.76 17.15
CA TYR A 605 -9.98 -22.72 17.45
C TYR A 605 -10.60 -24.13 17.55
N ARG A 606 -11.13 -24.49 18.72
CA ARG A 606 -11.68 -25.83 19.05
C ARG A 606 -13.20 -25.82 19.33
N GLY A 607 -13.95 -24.87 18.77
CA GLY A 607 -15.42 -24.81 18.90
C GLY A 607 -16.16 -25.35 17.66
N PRO A 608 -17.50 -25.55 17.73
CA PRO A 608 -18.31 -26.05 16.62
C PRO A 608 -18.68 -25.02 15.55
N GLU A 609 -18.37 -23.74 15.78
CA GLU A 609 -18.79 -22.58 14.98
C GLU A 609 -18.17 -22.55 13.58
N ALA A 610 -18.90 -22.00 12.60
CA ALA A 610 -18.31 -21.62 11.32
C ALA A 610 -17.37 -20.43 11.51
N LEU A 611 -16.24 -20.41 10.80
CA LEU A 611 -15.30 -19.30 10.78
C LEU A 611 -15.29 -18.65 9.40
N ALA A 612 -15.51 -17.35 9.34
CA ALA A 612 -15.40 -16.55 8.12
C ALA A 612 -14.58 -15.30 8.37
N ALA A 613 -13.92 -14.78 7.33
CA ALA A 613 -13.28 -13.47 7.34
C ALA A 613 -14.09 -12.47 6.53
N LEU A 614 -14.36 -11.29 7.10
CA LEU A 614 -14.93 -10.15 6.41
C LEU A 614 -13.80 -9.19 6.03
N ARG A 615 -13.77 -8.83 4.74
CA ARG A 615 -12.86 -7.81 4.20
C ARG A 615 -13.57 -6.45 4.20
N PRO A 616 -13.16 -5.50 5.04
CA PRO A 616 -13.73 -4.16 5.03
C PRO A 616 -13.55 -3.50 3.66
N THR A 617 -14.57 -2.81 3.18
CA THR A 617 -14.48 -1.91 2.03
C THR A 617 -14.82 -0.53 2.57
N ALA A 618 -14.04 0.47 2.16
CA ALA A 618 -14.08 1.78 2.80
C ALA A 618 -15.41 2.56 2.61
N ASP A 619 -16.28 2.10 1.68
CA ASP A 619 -17.54 2.78 1.32
C ASP A 619 -18.80 1.88 1.44
N GLU A 620 -18.70 0.60 1.83
CA GLU A 620 -19.86 -0.31 1.84
C GLU A 620 -20.30 -0.84 3.21
N ASP A 621 -20.17 -0.07 4.30
CA ASP A 621 -20.64 -0.49 5.63
C ASP A 621 -22.07 -1.08 5.61
N ALA A 622 -22.95 -0.52 4.76
CA ALA A 622 -24.33 -0.99 4.57
C ALA A 622 -24.44 -2.27 3.71
N GLY A 623 -23.54 -2.48 2.74
CA GLY A 623 -23.44 -3.74 2.00
C GLY A 623 -22.92 -4.86 2.90
N GLN A 624 -21.90 -4.57 3.69
CA GLN A 624 -21.28 -5.50 4.62
C GLN A 624 -22.22 -5.92 5.75
N ALA A 625 -22.93 -4.96 6.36
CA ALA A 625 -23.95 -5.25 7.35
C ALA A 625 -25.09 -6.13 6.77
N ARG A 626 -25.48 -5.94 5.50
CA ARG A 626 -26.47 -6.81 4.83
C ARG A 626 -25.94 -8.23 4.62
N THR A 627 -24.70 -8.38 4.17
CA THR A 627 -24.03 -9.68 4.00
C THR A 627 -23.93 -10.43 5.34
N LEU A 628 -23.45 -9.76 6.39
CA LEU A 628 -23.41 -10.29 7.74
C LEU A 628 -24.81 -10.62 8.28
N GLY A 629 -25.82 -9.80 7.97
CA GLY A 629 -27.21 -10.06 8.33
C GLY A 629 -27.80 -11.27 7.62
N GLY A 630 -27.32 -11.63 6.43
CA GLY A 630 -27.63 -12.90 5.77
C GLY A 630 -27.02 -14.11 6.48
N LEU A 631 -25.76 -14.00 6.93
CA LEU A 631 -25.09 -15.04 7.72
C LEU A 631 -25.77 -15.26 9.07
N ALA A 632 -26.09 -14.18 9.78
CA ALA A 632 -26.76 -14.25 11.08
C ALA A 632 -28.14 -14.94 10.98
N ARG A 633 -28.88 -14.67 9.90
CA ARG A 633 -30.20 -15.30 9.65
C ARG A 633 -30.10 -16.78 9.26
N SER A 634 -28.98 -17.23 8.68
CA SER A 634 -28.79 -18.63 8.27
C SER A 634 -28.25 -19.53 9.39
N HIS A 635 -27.45 -18.99 10.32
CA HIS A 635 -26.77 -19.76 11.38
C HIS A 635 -27.18 -19.35 12.80
N GLY A 636 -28.25 -18.55 12.94
CA GLY A 636 -28.88 -18.18 14.21
C GLY A 636 -28.17 -17.09 15.02
N ARG A 637 -26.86 -17.23 15.31
CA ARG A 637 -26.09 -16.27 16.12
C ARG A 637 -24.74 -15.92 15.46
N LEU A 638 -24.33 -14.66 15.58
CA LEU A 638 -23.10 -14.11 15.00
C LEU A 638 -22.23 -13.53 16.12
N VAL A 639 -20.92 -13.80 16.09
CA VAL A 639 -19.91 -13.13 16.93
C VAL A 639 -18.93 -12.44 16.00
N LEU A 640 -18.65 -11.17 16.26
CA LEU A 640 -17.64 -10.42 15.51
C LEU A 640 -16.33 -10.50 16.27
N GLY A 641 -15.28 -10.94 15.58
CA GLY A 641 -13.95 -11.08 16.12
C GLY A 641 -12.94 -10.27 15.32
N GLY A 642 -11.82 -9.93 15.92
CA GLY A 642 -10.69 -9.40 15.19
C GLY A 642 -9.48 -9.18 16.09
N TYR A 643 -8.34 -8.97 15.46
CA TYR A 643 -7.17 -8.47 16.17
C TYR A 643 -7.35 -6.99 16.51
N SER A 644 -6.46 -6.45 17.34
CA SER A 644 -6.35 -5.00 17.58
C SER A 644 -6.46 -4.25 16.24
N GLY A 645 -7.23 -3.17 16.19
CA GLY A 645 -7.54 -2.38 14.99
C GLY A 645 -8.88 -2.70 14.33
N ALA A 646 -9.50 -3.85 14.64
CA ALA A 646 -10.81 -4.23 14.12
C ALA A 646 -11.99 -3.77 15.01
N GLY A 647 -11.74 -3.38 16.25
CA GLY A 647 -12.76 -3.14 17.28
C GLY A 647 -13.73 -2.02 16.93
N ALA A 648 -13.22 -0.87 16.49
CA ALA A 648 -14.05 0.26 16.09
C ALA A 648 -15.04 -0.08 14.96
N LEU A 649 -14.55 -0.78 13.92
CA LEU A 649 -15.37 -1.23 12.80
C LEU A 649 -16.37 -2.32 13.21
N ALA A 650 -15.92 -3.28 14.03
CA ALA A 650 -16.76 -4.35 14.55
C ALA A 650 -17.95 -3.81 15.35
N CYS A 651 -17.73 -2.83 16.22
CA CYS A 651 -18.80 -2.17 16.97
C CYS A 651 -19.78 -1.42 16.06
N GLU A 652 -19.29 -0.78 15.00
CA GLU A 652 -20.17 -0.09 14.05
C GLU A 652 -21.04 -1.08 13.25
N LEU A 653 -20.45 -2.18 12.77
CA LEU A 653 -21.19 -3.24 12.09
C LEU A 653 -22.23 -3.88 13.03
N ALA A 654 -21.88 -4.12 14.31
CA ALA A 654 -22.82 -4.62 15.31
C ALA A 654 -24.02 -3.69 15.52
N ARG A 655 -23.79 -2.37 15.61
CA ARG A 655 -24.86 -1.37 15.71
C ARG A 655 -25.75 -1.38 14.47
N ARG A 656 -25.17 -1.44 13.27
CA ARG A 656 -25.95 -1.48 12.01
C ARG A 656 -26.76 -2.75 11.86
N LEU A 657 -26.21 -3.90 12.25
CA LEU A 657 -26.94 -5.18 12.30
C LEU A 657 -28.16 -5.11 13.21
N THR A 658 -28.02 -4.44 14.36
CA THR A 658 -29.14 -4.18 15.28
C THR A 658 -30.24 -3.36 14.59
N GLY A 659 -29.87 -2.32 13.84
CA GLY A 659 -30.80 -1.54 13.01
C GLY A 659 -31.48 -2.34 11.89
N LEU A 660 -30.89 -3.46 11.46
CA LEU A 660 -31.47 -4.40 10.49
C LEU A 660 -32.32 -5.51 11.15
N GLY A 661 -32.59 -5.43 12.45
CA GLY A 661 -33.39 -6.40 13.20
C GLY A 661 -32.66 -7.70 13.53
N VAL A 662 -31.33 -7.74 13.40
CA VAL A 662 -30.49 -8.86 13.83
C VAL A 662 -30.11 -8.64 15.31
N ARG A 663 -30.07 -9.71 16.12
CA ARG A 663 -29.56 -9.60 17.50
C ARG A 663 -28.13 -9.05 17.49
N PRO A 664 -27.79 -8.09 18.36
CA PRO A 664 -26.46 -7.48 18.39
C PRO A 664 -25.39 -8.56 18.65
N PRO A 665 -24.41 -8.71 17.75
CA PRO A 665 -23.34 -9.66 17.96
C PRO A 665 -22.39 -9.17 19.07
N LEU A 666 -21.88 -10.08 19.90
CA LEU A 666 -20.74 -9.78 20.76
C LEU A 666 -19.53 -9.44 19.89
N VAL A 667 -18.75 -8.45 20.33
CA VAL A 667 -17.51 -8.05 19.67
C VAL A 667 -16.33 -8.47 20.55
N VAL A 668 -15.40 -9.22 19.99
CA VAL A 668 -14.19 -9.68 20.67
C VAL A 668 -12.97 -9.16 19.95
N VAL A 669 -12.15 -8.37 20.64
CA VAL A 669 -10.91 -7.80 20.12
C VAL A 669 -9.74 -8.45 20.84
N GLY A 670 -8.86 -9.08 20.07
CA GLY A 670 -7.62 -9.68 20.57
C GLY A 670 -6.44 -8.71 20.56
N GLY A 671 -5.30 -9.20 21.03
CA GLY A 671 -4.01 -8.50 20.95
C GLY A 671 -3.56 -8.22 19.50
N SER A 672 -2.34 -7.71 19.34
CA SER A 672 -1.72 -7.59 18.02
C SER A 672 -1.53 -8.97 17.38
N TYR A 673 -1.59 -9.06 16.05
CA TYR A 673 -1.30 -10.30 15.34
C TYR A 673 0.18 -10.73 15.47
N ASP A 674 1.08 -9.77 15.73
CA ASP A 674 2.51 -10.02 15.96
C ASP A 674 2.80 -10.67 17.33
N ASP A 675 1.79 -10.76 18.21
CA ASP A 675 1.91 -11.46 19.48
C ASP A 675 1.91 -12.98 19.25
N PRO A 676 2.98 -13.71 19.63
CA PRO A 676 3.04 -15.17 19.49
C PRO A 676 1.89 -15.93 20.18
N HIS A 677 1.25 -15.32 21.19
CA HIS A 677 0.13 -15.88 21.92
C HIS A 677 -1.23 -15.34 21.48
N GLY A 678 -1.24 -14.25 20.70
CA GLY A 678 -2.44 -13.55 20.23
C GLY A 678 -3.47 -14.43 19.54
N PRO A 679 -3.11 -15.29 18.56
CA PRO A 679 -4.08 -16.17 17.90
C PRO A 679 -4.76 -17.17 18.85
N ARG A 680 -4.03 -17.70 19.83
CA ARG A 680 -4.56 -18.65 20.81
C ARG A 680 -5.49 -17.98 21.81
N ASP A 681 -5.12 -16.79 22.29
CA ASP A 681 -5.89 -16.04 23.27
C ASP A 681 -7.20 -15.52 22.65
N LEU A 682 -7.13 -14.99 21.43
CA LEU A 682 -8.30 -14.58 20.67
C LEU A 682 -9.23 -15.78 20.37
N ALA A 683 -8.69 -16.94 19.97
CA ALA A 683 -9.50 -18.14 19.76
C ALA A 683 -10.23 -18.58 21.04
N ASN A 684 -9.57 -18.50 22.19
CA ASN A 684 -10.18 -18.82 23.48
C ASN A 684 -11.26 -17.82 23.89
N ALA A 685 -11.02 -16.52 23.68
CA ALA A 685 -11.98 -15.46 23.96
C ALA A 685 -13.22 -15.57 23.07
N LEU A 686 -13.04 -15.80 21.76
CA LEU A 686 -14.14 -16.00 20.82
C LEU A 686 -15.00 -17.20 21.19
N ARG A 687 -14.38 -18.32 21.60
CA ARG A 687 -15.11 -19.50 22.07
C ARG A 687 -15.88 -19.23 23.37
N ARG A 688 -15.32 -18.46 24.30
CA ARG A 688 -16.05 -18.08 25.53
C ARG A 688 -17.23 -17.17 25.20
N ALA A 689 -17.03 -16.20 24.31
CA ALA A 689 -18.09 -15.31 23.86
C ALA A 689 -19.20 -16.07 23.12
N SER A 690 -18.85 -17.00 22.22
CA SER A 690 -19.84 -17.83 21.52
C SER A 690 -20.63 -18.75 22.46
N ALA A 691 -19.98 -19.28 23.51
CA ALA A 691 -20.62 -20.12 24.52
C ALA A 691 -21.48 -19.32 25.52
N SER A 692 -21.02 -18.14 25.97
CA SER A 692 -21.80 -17.23 26.81
C SER A 692 -23.06 -16.75 26.10
N ALA A 693 -22.92 -16.45 24.80
CA ALA A 693 -24.03 -16.16 23.92
C ALA A 693 -24.97 -17.36 23.67
N ALA A 694 -24.69 -18.57 24.18
CA ALA A 694 -25.60 -19.72 24.10
C ALA A 694 -26.44 -19.93 25.37
N LEU A 695 -26.09 -19.28 26.50
CA LEU A 695 -26.70 -19.47 27.82
C LEU A 695 -27.80 -18.45 28.17
N ASN A 696 -28.02 -17.43 27.33
CA ASN A 696 -29.06 -16.40 27.48
C ASN A 696 -30.05 -16.37 26.30
#